data_AF-A0AAU4RHR7-F1
#
_entry.id   AF-A0AAU4RHR7-F1
#
_cell.length_a   1.000
_cell.length_b   1.000
_cell.length_c   1.000
_cell.angle_alpha   90.00
_cell.angle_beta   90.00
_cell.angle_gamma   90.00
#
_symmetry.space_group_name_H-M   'P 1'
#
loop_
_entity.id
_entity.type
_entity.pdbx_description
1 polymer ?
#
loop_
_entity_poly.entity_id
_entity_poly.type
_entity_poly.pdbx_seq_one_letter_code
_entity_poly.pdbx_strand_id
1 'polypeptide(L)'
;MTQQSSSDRPSADLGTQVHRAAAMGLLVVQPRMGMAAPDAMAAGLRAVCSLPYPTVGTITLDSYTRVGDHDHARAALAAGDALNGFPLVAHGPQVAARVAAAAADRAVQVRHGSALPRDIFRAMAAAGLSASEGGPVSYCLPYGRTPLAESVANWRTATAEFAELSRARGLRAHLETFGGCLLGQLCPPSLLVATSLLEALFFVQQGTTSVSLSYAQQTDARQDVEALAALRLLADEWLPAHVDRHLVLYTYMGVFPGSPQGARLLMDRSAELAVRGGAQRLIVKTPVEAVRLPTVAENVASLRAAARTAVRTRGDSRIPTAHEVDPGEVLAEARALVEATLELHDDVGTALTRAFAAGILDVPFCLHEDNRGLTQAAIDGEGRLRWTRTGRLPLPRRTGAPRPAPGALTAGRLLQMLRYTADQHDLLALEGAPDSGWEELPGQPPDEAPPEPYRIAVVGTGPRGTSVLERLAARLAEEPASRPVEVCAIDATEVGPGRIWRTGQPHWSMMNTVSGEVTIFSGPPDTGPARAGAGPSLYEWWRVVDPERAAPDACAPRALYGQYLAYALDRIEQTLPAETLRLRRLPGQYVETLTRESDGRYLLTFGDGRRLCADRVVLTTGHPLPGLRPDQQALADFAEERPHLRYVRGDSAIDMPLADVEPGSTVGVIGLGLSFYDVVAALTTGRGGRFVPDGGGLRYEPSGREPLVVAGSRSGVPLLARGRNQKGPQHTYRPRLFTRERIRALRRHGQLDFRADVLPWLLAEVELVRCATALHRDYGPDIAERFRHEAQEAVRAADPDPQGTVFRAAARCGLRGLRELDLEDWAWPFRGRRFPSRAAYQDELAALLRRDLELADEGNAEGPVKACLDTIRDVRGVLRTAVDFAGLAPDSHREDFLRDFVPMVSRLTTGPPMVRLRQLLALLDAGLLRIAGPGARYGADPDSGRFCVESPQVAGSRTALDVLIDARIPEPDLRRAHGDLTARLRDQGLLTPYVNRGPDGAEFATGGVTVTGSPFHPVRADGRPEHGMYVLGIPSEFTRWFTQVGSGRPGVWGEFTADADAIAGDALAGARAGTGGRTLSGAALSGVVLSARWRAELGSGDDEGER
;
A
#
# COMPACT_ATOMS: atom_id res chain seq x y z
N MET A 1 -45.69 -44.59 -47.34
CA MET A 1 -45.34 -44.46 -45.91
C MET A 1 -43.95 -43.86 -45.84
N THR A 2 -43.90 -42.53 -45.77
CA THR A 2 -42.68 -41.72 -45.76
C THR A 2 -42.02 -41.76 -44.38
N GLN A 3 -40.76 -42.19 -44.33
CA GLN A 3 -39.88 -42.04 -43.19
C GLN A 3 -39.58 -40.54 -42.99
N GLN A 4 -40.02 -39.98 -41.87
CA GLN A 4 -39.67 -38.63 -41.44
C GLN A 4 -38.35 -38.70 -40.65
N SER A 5 -37.37 -37.92 -41.07
CA SER A 5 -36.04 -37.80 -40.46
C SER A 5 -36.14 -37.30 -39.02
N SER A 6 -35.36 -37.90 -38.12
CA SER A 6 -35.30 -37.54 -36.70
C SER A 6 -34.26 -36.45 -36.38
N SER A 7 -33.82 -35.64 -37.36
CA SER A 7 -32.71 -34.68 -37.21
C SER A 7 -33.10 -33.22 -36.96
N ASP A 8 -34.38 -32.85 -36.99
CA ASP A 8 -34.84 -31.45 -36.84
C ASP A 8 -35.61 -31.21 -35.53
N ARG A 9 -34.98 -31.41 -34.36
CA ARG A 9 -35.54 -30.86 -33.12
C ARG A 9 -34.99 -29.45 -32.89
N PRO A 10 -35.83 -28.40 -32.96
CA PRO A 10 -35.41 -27.05 -32.60
C PRO A 10 -34.90 -26.99 -31.15
N SER A 11 -33.94 -26.10 -30.88
CA SER A 11 -33.48 -25.81 -29.51
C SER A 11 -34.67 -25.41 -28.63
N ALA A 12 -34.69 -25.88 -27.38
CA ALA A 12 -35.77 -25.56 -26.46
C ALA A 12 -35.84 -24.05 -26.18
N ASP A 13 -37.06 -23.51 -26.15
CA ASP A 13 -37.30 -22.10 -25.83
C ASP A 13 -36.88 -21.79 -24.38
N LEU A 14 -35.92 -20.86 -24.23
CA LEU A 14 -35.30 -20.53 -22.95
C LEU A 14 -36.31 -20.01 -21.92
N GLY A 15 -37.21 -19.10 -22.32
CA GLY A 15 -38.24 -18.54 -21.44
C GLY A 15 -39.16 -19.63 -20.87
N THR A 16 -39.65 -20.51 -21.73
CA THR A 16 -40.50 -21.65 -21.35
C THR A 16 -39.78 -22.59 -20.41
N GLN A 17 -38.50 -22.89 -20.67
CA GLN A 17 -37.70 -23.74 -19.80
C GLN A 17 -37.55 -23.13 -18.39
N VAL A 18 -37.26 -21.83 -18.31
CA VAL A 18 -37.11 -21.12 -17.03
C VAL A 18 -38.44 -21.04 -16.29
N HIS A 19 -39.55 -20.75 -16.96
CA HIS A 19 -40.87 -20.74 -16.33
C HIS A 19 -41.30 -22.11 -15.81
N ARG A 20 -41.01 -23.20 -16.55
CA ARG A 20 -41.24 -24.57 -16.06
C ARG A 20 -40.45 -24.86 -14.79
N ALA A 21 -39.17 -24.50 -14.76
CA ALA A 21 -38.34 -24.66 -13.56
C ALA A 21 -38.90 -23.84 -12.39
N ALA A 22 -39.23 -22.57 -12.62
CA ALA A 22 -39.80 -21.68 -11.61
C ALA A 22 -41.13 -22.18 -11.04
N ALA A 23 -42.02 -22.73 -11.89
CA ALA A 23 -43.30 -23.30 -11.47
C ALA A 23 -43.15 -24.54 -10.58
N MET A 24 -42.08 -25.33 -10.78
CA MET A 24 -41.70 -26.42 -9.86
C MET A 24 -40.99 -25.92 -8.62
N GLY A 25 -40.82 -24.60 -8.49
CA GLY A 25 -39.88 -23.99 -7.58
C GLY A 25 -38.51 -24.63 -7.82
N LEU A 26 -37.79 -24.31 -8.87
CA LEU A 26 -36.39 -24.69 -9.04
C LEU A 26 -35.65 -23.50 -9.66
N LEU A 27 -34.44 -23.26 -9.20
CA LEU A 27 -33.55 -22.26 -9.79
C LEU A 27 -32.85 -22.86 -11.01
N VAL A 28 -32.88 -22.16 -12.14
CA VAL A 28 -32.07 -22.54 -13.31
C VAL A 28 -30.64 -22.06 -13.10
N VAL A 29 -29.66 -22.96 -13.14
CA VAL A 29 -28.24 -22.61 -13.00
C VAL A 29 -27.53 -22.72 -14.35
N GLN A 30 -26.72 -21.73 -14.69
CA GLN A 30 -26.08 -21.64 -16.00
C GLN A 30 -24.61 -21.22 -15.87
N PRO A 31 -23.66 -21.90 -16.54
CA PRO A 31 -22.24 -21.54 -16.47
C PRO A 31 -21.87 -20.52 -17.56
N ARG A 32 -20.63 -20.03 -17.53
CA ARG A 32 -19.94 -19.47 -18.70
C ARG A 32 -18.88 -20.44 -19.21
N MET A 33 -18.93 -20.75 -20.49
CA MET A 33 -18.08 -21.77 -21.12
C MET A 33 -18.00 -21.54 -22.63
N GLY A 34 -16.79 -21.63 -23.18
CA GLY A 34 -16.51 -21.50 -24.61
C GLY A 34 -15.17 -22.15 -24.94
N MET A 35 -15.13 -22.98 -25.99
CA MET A 35 -13.92 -23.65 -26.46
C MET A 35 -13.81 -23.47 -27.96
N ALA A 36 -12.59 -23.32 -28.49
CA ALA A 36 -12.38 -23.14 -29.93
C ALA A 36 -12.82 -24.36 -30.74
N ALA A 37 -12.51 -25.57 -30.28
CA ALA A 37 -12.76 -26.82 -31.01
C ALA A 37 -14.24 -27.25 -30.92
N PRO A 38 -14.92 -27.54 -32.06
CA PRO A 38 -16.33 -27.94 -32.07
C PRO A 38 -16.65 -29.16 -31.19
N ASP A 39 -15.84 -30.22 -31.26
CA ASP A 39 -16.11 -31.44 -30.49
C ASP A 39 -15.95 -31.21 -28.97
N ALA A 40 -14.98 -30.38 -28.58
CA ALA A 40 -14.79 -29.99 -27.18
C ALA A 40 -15.96 -29.13 -26.67
N MET A 41 -16.43 -28.18 -27.48
CA MET A 41 -17.60 -27.35 -27.15
C MET A 41 -18.87 -28.21 -27.03
N ALA A 42 -19.07 -29.16 -27.96
CA ALA A 42 -20.19 -30.10 -27.94
C ALA A 42 -20.15 -31.01 -26.71
N ALA A 43 -18.96 -31.52 -26.33
CA ALA A 43 -18.79 -32.32 -25.12
C ALA A 43 -19.11 -31.51 -23.85
N GLY A 44 -18.67 -30.25 -23.79
CA GLY A 44 -19.01 -29.33 -22.71
C GLY A 44 -20.52 -29.10 -22.58
N LEU A 45 -21.20 -28.78 -23.70
CA LEU A 45 -22.65 -28.60 -23.71
C LEU A 45 -23.37 -29.84 -23.20
N ARG A 46 -22.96 -31.03 -23.67
CA ARG A 46 -23.55 -32.30 -23.24
C ARG A 46 -23.37 -32.52 -21.73
N ALA A 47 -22.19 -32.23 -21.20
CA ALA A 47 -21.90 -32.36 -19.77
C ALA A 47 -22.77 -31.44 -18.89
N VAL A 48 -23.05 -30.22 -19.35
CA VAL A 48 -23.92 -29.26 -18.63
C VAL A 48 -25.40 -29.64 -18.76
N CYS A 49 -25.84 -30.00 -19.97
CA CYS A 49 -27.26 -30.21 -20.29
C CYS A 49 -27.82 -31.55 -19.77
N SER A 50 -26.94 -32.53 -19.54
CA SER A 50 -27.27 -33.85 -18.96
C SER A 50 -27.42 -33.84 -17.43
N LEU A 51 -27.20 -32.70 -16.77
CA LEU A 51 -27.36 -32.60 -15.33
C LEU A 51 -28.83 -32.78 -14.92
N PRO A 52 -29.11 -33.43 -13.77
CA PRO A 52 -30.47 -33.80 -13.37
C PRO A 52 -31.30 -32.62 -12.85
N TYR A 53 -30.69 -31.45 -12.66
CA TYR A 53 -31.35 -30.21 -12.26
C TYR A 53 -31.44 -29.24 -13.45
N PRO A 54 -32.31 -28.21 -13.41
CA PRO A 54 -32.50 -27.30 -14.53
C PRO A 54 -31.22 -26.51 -14.87
N THR A 55 -30.68 -26.73 -16.07
CA THR A 55 -29.49 -26.03 -16.60
C THR A 55 -29.73 -25.47 -17.99
N VAL A 56 -28.99 -24.44 -18.36
CA VAL A 56 -28.95 -23.87 -19.72
C VAL A 56 -27.57 -24.08 -20.30
N GLY A 57 -27.50 -24.54 -21.55
CA GLY A 57 -26.24 -24.65 -22.28
C GLY A 57 -25.71 -23.26 -22.63
N THR A 58 -24.41 -23.06 -22.53
CA THR A 58 -23.78 -21.77 -22.85
C THR A 58 -22.71 -21.95 -23.92
N ILE A 59 -22.73 -21.07 -24.93
CA ILE A 59 -21.63 -20.89 -25.88
C ILE A 59 -21.10 -19.47 -25.68
N THR A 60 -19.92 -19.34 -25.06
CA THR A 60 -19.24 -18.05 -24.89
C THR A 60 -18.34 -17.79 -26.08
N LEU A 61 -18.54 -16.68 -26.78
CA LEU A 61 -17.77 -16.34 -28.00
C LEU A 61 -16.36 -15.87 -27.68
N ASP A 62 -15.42 -16.10 -28.58
CA ASP A 62 -14.05 -15.60 -28.46
C ASP A 62 -13.97 -14.07 -28.68
N SER A 63 -12.84 -13.47 -28.27
CA SER A 63 -12.65 -12.02 -28.36
C SER A 63 -12.57 -11.46 -29.79
N TYR A 64 -12.10 -12.22 -30.79
CA TYR A 64 -12.07 -11.73 -32.17
C TYR A 64 -13.48 -11.62 -32.74
N THR A 65 -14.32 -12.65 -32.53
CA THR A 65 -15.73 -12.62 -32.95
C THR A 65 -16.48 -11.45 -32.28
N ARG A 66 -16.16 -11.11 -31.02
CA ARG A 66 -16.81 -9.99 -30.30
C ARG A 66 -16.55 -8.62 -30.95
N VAL A 67 -15.40 -8.43 -31.58
CA VAL A 67 -15.02 -7.16 -32.25
C VAL A 67 -15.26 -7.18 -33.77
N GLY A 68 -15.86 -8.24 -34.30
CA GLY A 68 -16.13 -8.40 -35.72
C GLY A 68 -14.93 -8.84 -36.56
N ASP A 69 -13.82 -9.24 -35.92
CA ASP A 69 -12.59 -9.67 -36.61
C ASP A 69 -12.63 -11.17 -36.95
N HIS A 70 -13.57 -11.53 -37.82
CA HIS A 70 -13.82 -12.94 -38.16
C HIS A 70 -12.66 -13.57 -38.96
N ASP A 71 -11.83 -12.76 -39.63
CA ASP A 71 -10.68 -13.22 -40.39
C ASP A 71 -9.55 -13.72 -39.48
N HIS A 72 -9.22 -12.98 -38.41
CA HIS A 72 -8.25 -13.46 -37.43
C HIS A 72 -8.78 -14.67 -36.65
N ALA A 73 -10.09 -14.72 -36.36
CA ALA A 73 -10.69 -15.93 -35.78
C ALA A 73 -10.51 -17.16 -36.68
N ARG A 74 -10.70 -17.01 -38.00
CA ARG A 74 -10.45 -18.08 -38.99
C ARG A 74 -8.98 -18.46 -39.07
N ALA A 75 -8.08 -17.48 -39.08
CA ALA A 75 -6.63 -17.71 -39.11
C ALA A 75 -6.15 -18.48 -37.87
N ALA A 76 -6.59 -18.07 -36.68
CA ALA A 76 -6.28 -18.74 -35.41
C ALA A 76 -6.77 -20.19 -35.39
N LEU A 77 -7.99 -20.44 -35.89
CA LEU A 77 -8.50 -21.81 -36.05
C LEU A 77 -7.64 -22.65 -37.00
N ALA A 78 -7.19 -22.08 -38.11
CA ALA A 78 -6.34 -22.78 -39.08
C ALA A 78 -4.94 -23.08 -38.52
N ALA A 79 -4.40 -22.19 -37.69
CA ALA A 79 -3.12 -22.36 -37.01
C ALA A 79 -3.18 -23.32 -35.81
N GLY A 80 -4.38 -23.59 -35.29
CA GLY A 80 -4.56 -24.37 -34.05
C GLY A 80 -4.30 -23.56 -32.78
N ASP A 81 -4.38 -22.23 -32.87
CA ASP A 81 -4.14 -21.32 -31.74
C ASP A 81 -5.26 -21.43 -30.69
N ALA A 82 -4.90 -21.18 -29.43
CA ALA A 82 -5.86 -21.15 -28.34
C ALA A 82 -6.72 -19.87 -28.41
N LEU A 83 -8.05 -20.04 -28.39
CA LEU A 83 -9.02 -18.95 -28.27
C LEU A 83 -9.73 -19.01 -26.92
N ASN A 84 -10.10 -17.85 -26.39
CA ASN A 84 -10.81 -17.71 -25.11
C ASN A 84 -12.34 -17.97 -25.20
N GLY A 85 -12.81 -18.53 -26.32
CA GLY A 85 -14.21 -18.84 -26.57
C GLY A 85 -14.44 -19.58 -27.89
N PHE A 86 -15.71 -19.82 -28.22
CA PHE A 86 -16.12 -20.50 -29.45
C PHE A 86 -16.31 -19.49 -30.60
N PRO A 87 -15.55 -19.58 -31.70
CA PRO A 87 -15.64 -18.65 -32.82
C PRO A 87 -16.79 -19.00 -33.76
N LEU A 88 -18.00 -18.66 -33.31
CA LEU A 88 -19.28 -19.00 -33.96
C LEU A 88 -19.33 -18.63 -35.44
N VAL A 89 -18.93 -17.39 -35.78
CA VAL A 89 -19.00 -16.89 -37.16
C VAL A 89 -17.93 -17.54 -38.04
N ALA A 90 -16.73 -17.79 -37.50
CA ALA A 90 -15.64 -18.41 -38.23
C ALA A 90 -15.91 -19.88 -38.57
N HIS A 91 -16.49 -20.64 -37.63
CA HIS A 91 -16.92 -22.03 -37.86
C HIS A 91 -18.12 -22.16 -38.79
N GLY A 92 -18.98 -21.14 -38.81
CA GLY A 92 -20.18 -21.10 -39.63
C GLY A 92 -21.36 -21.90 -39.05
N PRO A 93 -22.56 -21.71 -39.63
CA PRO A 93 -23.82 -22.14 -39.03
C PRO A 93 -24.00 -23.67 -38.97
N GLN A 94 -23.45 -24.43 -39.92
CA GLN A 94 -23.58 -25.89 -39.92
C GLN A 94 -22.81 -26.54 -38.76
N VAL A 95 -21.59 -26.06 -38.49
CA VAL A 95 -20.78 -26.54 -37.36
C VAL A 95 -21.43 -26.10 -36.04
N ALA A 96 -21.88 -24.85 -35.97
CA ALA A 96 -22.59 -24.33 -34.81
C ALA A 96 -23.87 -25.13 -34.49
N ALA A 97 -24.67 -25.49 -35.50
CA ALA A 97 -25.87 -26.33 -35.33
C ALA A 97 -25.53 -27.72 -34.78
N ARG A 98 -24.44 -28.33 -35.28
CA ARG A 98 -23.94 -29.63 -34.78
C ARG A 98 -23.51 -29.55 -33.32
N VAL A 99 -22.82 -28.47 -32.94
CA VAL A 99 -22.42 -28.22 -31.55
C VAL A 99 -23.65 -28.02 -30.67
N ALA A 100 -24.60 -27.19 -31.11
CA ALA A 100 -25.84 -26.90 -30.38
C ALA A 100 -26.69 -28.16 -30.15
N ALA A 101 -26.71 -29.10 -31.10
CA ALA A 101 -27.44 -30.36 -30.98
C ALA A 101 -26.98 -31.22 -29.77
N ALA A 102 -25.75 -31.01 -29.26
CA ALA A 102 -25.25 -31.70 -28.07
C ALA A 102 -26.00 -31.32 -26.78
N ALA A 103 -26.77 -30.23 -26.77
CA ALA A 103 -27.61 -29.82 -25.65
C ALA A 103 -28.95 -30.57 -25.55
N ALA A 104 -29.28 -31.41 -26.55
CA ALA A 104 -30.52 -32.17 -26.63
C ALA A 104 -31.78 -31.28 -26.45
N ASP A 105 -32.55 -31.48 -25.38
CA ASP A 105 -33.79 -30.76 -25.07
C ASP A 105 -33.59 -29.52 -24.18
N ARG A 106 -32.34 -29.11 -23.93
CA ARG A 106 -32.02 -27.89 -23.18
C ARG A 106 -31.81 -26.71 -24.12
N ALA A 107 -32.23 -25.53 -23.66
CA ALA A 107 -31.95 -24.27 -24.34
C ALA A 107 -30.43 -24.01 -24.35
N VAL A 108 -29.92 -23.44 -25.45
CA VAL A 108 -28.54 -22.97 -25.56
C VAL A 108 -28.54 -21.46 -25.77
N GLN A 109 -27.84 -20.75 -24.89
CA GLN A 109 -27.66 -19.32 -25.00
C GLN A 109 -26.24 -18.99 -25.47
N VAL A 110 -26.14 -18.10 -26.46
CA VAL A 110 -24.88 -17.51 -26.90
C VAL A 110 -24.57 -16.29 -26.05
N ARG A 111 -23.32 -16.21 -25.58
CA ARG A 111 -22.84 -15.23 -24.61
C ARG A 111 -21.60 -14.54 -25.14
N HIS A 112 -21.58 -13.21 -25.17
CA HIS A 112 -20.52 -12.47 -25.85
C HIS A 112 -20.18 -11.15 -25.13
N GLY A 113 -19.98 -10.08 -25.89
CA GLY A 113 -19.60 -8.75 -25.40
C GLY A 113 -19.31 -7.86 -26.59
N SER A 114 -20.28 -7.75 -27.51
CA SER A 114 -20.10 -7.13 -28.82
C SER A 114 -21.00 -5.92 -28.96
N ALA A 115 -20.41 -4.78 -29.29
CA ALA A 115 -21.13 -3.56 -29.61
C ALA A 115 -21.89 -3.67 -30.95
N LEU A 116 -21.50 -4.60 -31.83
CA LEU A 116 -21.99 -4.75 -33.20
C LEU A 116 -22.40 -6.22 -33.48
N PRO A 117 -23.46 -6.76 -32.85
CA PRO A 117 -23.74 -8.20 -32.83
C PRO A 117 -24.37 -8.76 -34.12
N ARG A 118 -24.57 -7.95 -35.17
CA ARG A 118 -25.36 -8.34 -36.35
C ARG A 118 -24.92 -9.66 -36.99
N ASP A 119 -23.62 -9.85 -37.21
CA ASP A 119 -23.09 -11.08 -37.82
C ASP A 119 -23.23 -12.29 -36.89
N ILE A 120 -23.08 -12.06 -35.58
CA ILE A 120 -23.30 -13.08 -34.55
C ILE A 120 -24.75 -13.55 -34.61
N PHE A 121 -25.73 -12.64 -34.60
CA PHE A 121 -27.15 -12.99 -34.63
C PHE A 121 -27.57 -13.70 -35.91
N ARG A 122 -27.00 -13.33 -37.06
CA ARG A 122 -27.20 -14.06 -38.33
C ARG A 122 -26.68 -15.49 -38.25
N ALA A 123 -25.45 -15.66 -37.76
CA ALA A 123 -24.85 -16.98 -37.60
C ALA A 123 -25.65 -17.84 -36.60
N MET A 124 -26.10 -17.24 -35.49
CA MET A 124 -26.96 -17.89 -34.48
C MET A 124 -28.27 -18.38 -35.08
N ALA A 125 -29.03 -17.50 -35.73
CA ALA A 125 -30.31 -17.85 -36.31
C ALA A 125 -30.15 -18.92 -37.41
N ALA A 126 -29.12 -18.82 -38.23
CA ALA A 126 -28.79 -19.84 -39.23
C ALA A 126 -28.40 -21.20 -38.61
N ALA A 127 -27.84 -21.20 -37.40
CA ALA A 127 -27.50 -22.40 -36.63
C ALA A 127 -28.67 -22.96 -35.80
N GLY A 128 -29.85 -22.33 -35.82
CA GLY A 128 -30.99 -22.73 -35.00
C GLY A 128 -30.90 -22.34 -33.53
N LEU A 129 -30.03 -21.38 -33.19
CA LEU A 129 -29.89 -20.80 -31.85
C LEU A 129 -30.74 -19.52 -31.76
N SER A 130 -31.65 -19.46 -30.78
CA SER A 130 -32.57 -18.33 -30.61
C SER A 130 -32.40 -17.54 -29.31
N ALA A 131 -31.40 -17.85 -28.47
CA ALA A 131 -31.16 -17.15 -27.22
C ALA A 131 -29.78 -16.48 -27.19
N SER A 132 -29.75 -15.17 -26.92
CA SER A 132 -28.51 -14.38 -26.76
C SER A 132 -28.54 -13.49 -25.51
N GLU A 133 -27.43 -12.81 -25.23
CA GLU A 133 -27.34 -11.75 -24.23
C GLU A 133 -26.68 -10.47 -24.79
N GLY A 134 -26.84 -9.37 -24.06
CA GLY A 134 -26.14 -8.11 -24.30
C GLY A 134 -27.06 -6.91 -24.27
N GLY A 135 -26.65 -5.85 -24.95
CA GLY A 135 -27.49 -4.68 -25.18
C GLY A 135 -26.70 -3.51 -25.77
N PRO A 136 -27.41 -2.51 -26.30
CA PRO A 136 -26.80 -1.38 -27.02
C PRO A 136 -25.90 -0.52 -26.14
N VAL A 137 -26.11 -0.50 -24.82
CA VAL A 137 -25.28 0.25 -23.88
C VAL A 137 -24.29 -0.69 -23.20
N SER A 138 -24.81 -1.79 -22.66
CA SER A 138 -24.07 -2.69 -21.78
C SER A 138 -22.97 -3.49 -22.47
N TYR A 139 -23.07 -3.72 -23.79
CA TYR A 139 -22.00 -4.31 -24.61
C TYR A 139 -21.19 -3.29 -25.41
N CYS A 140 -21.43 -2.00 -25.18
CA CYS A 140 -20.67 -0.90 -25.76
C CYS A 140 -19.74 -0.29 -24.70
N LEU A 141 -20.31 0.34 -23.67
CA LEU A 141 -19.57 1.16 -22.71
C LEU A 141 -18.45 0.39 -21.96
N PRO A 142 -18.68 -0.84 -21.44
CA PRO A 142 -17.65 -1.59 -20.73
C PRO A 142 -16.57 -2.23 -21.61
N TYR A 143 -16.83 -2.41 -22.92
CA TYR A 143 -16.12 -3.40 -23.75
C TYR A 143 -15.24 -2.81 -24.85
N GLY A 144 -15.33 -1.50 -25.13
CA GLY A 144 -14.57 -0.93 -26.24
C GLY A 144 -14.65 0.58 -26.35
N ARG A 145 -14.47 1.06 -27.58
CA ARG A 145 -14.53 2.48 -27.96
C ARG A 145 -15.51 2.73 -29.11
N THR A 146 -16.32 1.73 -29.47
CA THR A 146 -17.34 1.88 -30.51
C THR A 146 -18.32 2.96 -30.07
N PRO A 147 -18.53 4.02 -30.85
CA PRO A 147 -19.47 5.08 -30.47
C PRO A 147 -20.85 4.51 -30.12
N LEU A 148 -21.44 4.99 -29.03
CA LEU A 148 -22.72 4.50 -28.53
C LEU A 148 -23.83 4.62 -29.59
N ALA A 149 -23.83 5.70 -30.36
CA ALA A 149 -24.79 5.88 -31.46
C ALA A 149 -24.67 4.78 -32.53
N GLU A 150 -23.44 4.34 -32.84
CA GLU A 150 -23.19 3.25 -33.77
C GLU A 150 -23.67 1.91 -33.19
N SER A 151 -23.35 1.64 -31.91
CA SER A 151 -23.80 0.43 -31.23
C SER A 151 -25.33 0.36 -31.17
N VAL A 152 -26.00 1.44 -30.76
CA VAL A 152 -27.47 1.53 -30.74
C VAL A 152 -28.07 1.26 -32.12
N ALA A 153 -27.52 1.87 -33.17
CA ALA A 153 -28.01 1.66 -34.54
C ALA A 153 -27.83 0.20 -35.02
N ASN A 154 -26.67 -0.41 -34.70
CA ASN A 154 -26.39 -1.80 -35.05
C ASN A 154 -27.32 -2.75 -34.29
N TRP A 155 -27.43 -2.59 -32.97
CA TRP A 155 -28.33 -3.38 -32.11
C TRP A 155 -29.79 -3.24 -32.54
N ARG A 156 -30.23 -2.06 -32.99
CA ARG A 156 -31.61 -1.85 -33.47
C ARG A 156 -31.90 -2.77 -34.65
N THR A 157 -31.02 -2.74 -35.64
CA THR A 157 -31.13 -3.55 -36.85
C THR A 157 -30.96 -5.04 -36.54
N ALA A 158 -29.93 -5.37 -35.75
CA ALA A 158 -29.59 -6.75 -35.42
C ALA A 158 -30.71 -7.43 -34.62
N THR A 159 -31.30 -6.77 -33.62
CA THR A 159 -32.39 -7.33 -32.81
C THR A 159 -33.64 -7.59 -33.66
N ALA A 160 -34.05 -6.64 -34.51
CA ALA A 160 -35.19 -6.82 -35.39
C ALA A 160 -34.98 -7.99 -36.36
N GLU A 161 -33.80 -8.04 -36.98
CA GLU A 161 -33.40 -9.11 -37.89
C GLU A 161 -33.34 -10.47 -37.17
N PHE A 162 -32.81 -10.53 -35.94
CA PHE A 162 -32.76 -11.76 -35.14
C PHE A 162 -34.14 -12.28 -34.77
N ALA A 163 -35.07 -11.39 -34.38
CA ALA A 163 -36.44 -11.74 -34.08
C ALA A 163 -37.17 -12.31 -35.31
N GLU A 164 -36.98 -11.68 -36.48
CA GLU A 164 -37.54 -12.15 -37.75
C GLU A 164 -36.95 -13.50 -38.18
N LEU A 165 -35.63 -13.63 -38.20
CA LEU A 165 -34.93 -14.84 -38.62
C LEU A 165 -35.22 -16.05 -37.71
N SER A 166 -35.43 -15.80 -36.41
CA SER A 166 -35.85 -16.81 -35.45
C SER A 166 -37.29 -17.25 -35.73
N ARG A 167 -38.21 -16.29 -35.91
CA ARG A 167 -39.63 -16.56 -36.20
C ARG A 167 -39.80 -17.32 -37.51
N ALA A 168 -39.03 -16.98 -38.54
CA ALA A 168 -39.01 -17.69 -39.83
C ALA A 168 -38.63 -19.17 -39.70
N ARG A 169 -37.96 -19.55 -38.59
CA ARG A 169 -37.58 -20.93 -38.26
C ARG A 169 -38.49 -21.57 -37.20
N GLY A 170 -39.62 -20.93 -36.86
CA GLY A 170 -40.52 -21.39 -35.81
C GLY A 170 -39.94 -21.26 -34.39
N LEU A 171 -38.87 -20.49 -34.22
CA LEU A 171 -38.25 -20.22 -32.92
C LEU A 171 -38.69 -18.85 -32.39
N ARG A 172 -38.66 -18.70 -31.07
CA ARG A 172 -38.85 -17.42 -30.39
C ARG A 172 -37.48 -16.87 -30.00
N ALA A 173 -37.17 -15.68 -30.50
CA ALA A 173 -35.96 -14.97 -30.11
C ALA A 173 -36.05 -14.58 -28.62
N HIS A 174 -35.00 -14.89 -27.88
CA HIS A 174 -34.82 -14.55 -26.48
C HIS A 174 -33.58 -13.66 -26.32
N LEU A 175 -33.75 -12.48 -25.74
CA LEU A 175 -32.64 -11.57 -25.43
C LEU A 175 -32.56 -11.29 -23.93
N GLU A 176 -31.40 -11.59 -23.36
CA GLU A 176 -31.04 -11.20 -22.00
C GLU A 176 -30.31 -9.86 -22.01
N THR A 177 -30.80 -8.90 -21.24
CA THR A 177 -30.12 -7.61 -21.05
C THR A 177 -28.80 -7.82 -20.32
N PHE A 178 -27.76 -7.03 -20.62
CA PHE A 178 -26.55 -6.96 -19.78
C PHE A 178 -26.44 -5.62 -19.01
N GLY A 179 -27.46 -4.75 -19.14
CA GLY A 179 -27.60 -3.48 -18.43
C GLY A 179 -27.64 -3.60 -16.91
N GLY A 180 -28.09 -4.75 -16.38
CA GLY A 180 -28.00 -5.05 -14.95
C GLY A 180 -26.61 -5.44 -14.45
N CYS A 181 -25.62 -5.50 -15.34
CA CYS A 181 -24.24 -5.85 -15.01
C CYS A 181 -23.28 -4.69 -15.28
N LEU A 182 -23.34 -4.06 -16.46
CA LEU A 182 -22.42 -2.99 -16.89
C LEU A 182 -20.95 -3.34 -16.60
N LEU A 183 -20.27 -2.56 -15.73
CA LEU A 183 -18.87 -2.75 -15.34
C LEU A 183 -18.67 -3.94 -14.38
N GLY A 184 -19.74 -4.59 -13.92
CA GLY A 184 -19.73 -5.77 -13.06
C GLY A 184 -19.54 -5.48 -11.56
N GLN A 185 -19.17 -4.25 -11.19
CA GLN A 185 -18.98 -3.81 -9.81
C GLN A 185 -19.07 -2.29 -9.69
N LEU A 186 -19.31 -1.79 -8.48
CA LEU A 186 -19.36 -0.36 -8.13
C LEU A 186 -20.37 0.48 -8.92
N CYS A 187 -21.39 -0.18 -9.47
CA CYS A 187 -22.52 0.48 -10.12
C CYS A 187 -23.68 0.50 -9.13
N PRO A 188 -24.18 1.67 -8.68
CA PRO A 188 -25.31 1.73 -7.76
C PRO A 188 -26.52 0.94 -8.30
N PRO A 189 -27.22 0.19 -7.44
CA PRO A 189 -28.27 -0.73 -7.91
C PRO A 189 -29.39 -0.07 -8.71
N SER A 190 -29.76 1.18 -8.41
CA SER A 190 -30.77 1.92 -9.16
C SER A 190 -30.39 2.14 -10.64
N LEU A 191 -29.11 2.39 -10.94
CA LEU A 191 -28.61 2.49 -12.31
C LEU A 191 -28.67 1.15 -13.05
N LEU A 192 -28.30 0.05 -12.37
CA LEU A 192 -28.35 -1.29 -12.94
C LEU A 192 -29.79 -1.70 -13.26
N VAL A 193 -30.72 -1.46 -12.34
CA VAL A 193 -32.16 -1.72 -12.54
C VAL A 193 -32.70 -0.90 -13.72
N ALA A 194 -32.43 0.40 -13.76
CA ALA A 194 -32.89 1.28 -14.84
C ALA A 194 -32.34 0.84 -16.21
N THR A 195 -31.03 0.59 -16.30
CA THR A 195 -30.39 0.21 -17.57
C THR A 195 -30.85 -1.16 -18.05
N SER A 196 -31.05 -2.12 -17.14
CA SER A 196 -31.63 -3.43 -17.43
C SER A 196 -33.03 -3.29 -18.05
N LEU A 197 -33.92 -2.49 -17.44
CA LEU A 197 -35.25 -2.27 -18.00
C LEU A 197 -35.23 -1.53 -19.34
N LEU A 198 -34.42 -0.47 -19.48
CA LEU A 198 -34.33 0.30 -20.73
C LEU A 198 -33.85 -0.56 -21.90
N GLU A 199 -32.87 -1.45 -21.68
CA GLU A 199 -32.45 -2.41 -22.70
C GLU A 199 -33.54 -3.44 -23.03
N ALA A 200 -34.31 -3.90 -22.04
CA ALA A 200 -35.45 -4.79 -22.30
C ALA A 200 -36.52 -4.11 -23.15
N LEU A 201 -36.86 -2.85 -22.84
CA LEU A 201 -37.79 -2.05 -23.63
C LEU A 201 -37.28 -1.82 -25.05
N PHE A 202 -35.98 -1.56 -25.20
CA PHE A 202 -35.34 -1.47 -26.51
C PHE A 202 -35.52 -2.77 -27.32
N PHE A 203 -35.31 -3.95 -26.73
CA PHE A 203 -35.51 -5.22 -27.43
C PHE A 203 -36.96 -5.46 -27.84
N VAL A 204 -37.90 -5.14 -26.96
CA VAL A 204 -39.34 -5.28 -27.22
C VAL A 204 -39.78 -4.34 -28.35
N GLN A 205 -39.27 -3.10 -28.38
CA GLN A 205 -39.55 -2.15 -29.46
C GLN A 205 -39.10 -2.66 -30.83
N GLN A 206 -38.08 -3.52 -30.86
CA GLN A 206 -37.60 -4.18 -32.09
C GLN A 206 -38.27 -5.53 -32.38
N GLY A 207 -39.33 -5.90 -31.65
CA GLY A 207 -40.14 -7.09 -31.92
C GLY A 207 -39.71 -8.37 -31.18
N THR A 208 -38.85 -8.27 -30.18
CA THR A 208 -38.53 -9.39 -29.27
C THR A 208 -39.68 -9.62 -28.28
N THR A 209 -40.15 -10.85 -28.15
CA THR A 209 -41.29 -11.20 -27.27
C THR A 209 -40.91 -12.06 -26.07
N SER A 210 -39.62 -12.32 -25.86
CA SER A 210 -39.09 -13.05 -24.69
C SER A 210 -37.77 -12.42 -24.26
N VAL A 211 -37.69 -11.97 -23.00
CA VAL A 211 -36.53 -11.27 -22.47
C VAL A 211 -36.12 -11.79 -21.09
N SER A 212 -34.83 -11.67 -20.77
CA SER A 212 -34.36 -11.78 -19.38
C SER A 212 -33.84 -10.43 -18.93
N LEU A 213 -34.27 -9.98 -17.74
CA LEU A 213 -33.70 -8.79 -17.12
C LEU A 213 -32.59 -9.22 -16.16
N SER A 214 -31.39 -8.70 -16.37
CA SER A 214 -30.23 -9.03 -15.55
C SER A 214 -30.11 -8.15 -14.33
N TYR A 215 -29.45 -8.67 -13.32
CA TYR A 215 -28.88 -7.94 -12.20
C TYR A 215 -27.61 -8.66 -11.74
N ALA A 216 -26.51 -7.94 -11.53
CA ALA A 216 -25.30 -8.50 -10.94
C ALA A 216 -25.27 -8.23 -9.44
N GLN A 217 -25.03 -9.28 -8.66
CA GLN A 217 -24.77 -9.16 -7.22
C GLN A 217 -23.77 -8.03 -6.96
N GLN A 218 -24.06 -7.16 -6.00
CA GLN A 218 -23.18 -6.08 -5.55
C GLN A 218 -22.61 -6.41 -4.17
N THR A 219 -22.45 -5.40 -3.32
CA THR A 219 -21.66 -5.46 -2.08
C THR A 219 -22.51 -5.77 -0.85
N ASP A 220 -23.83 -5.54 -0.90
CA ASP A 220 -24.77 -5.80 0.19
C ASP A 220 -25.96 -6.65 -0.29
N ALA A 221 -26.17 -7.80 0.36
CA ALA A 221 -27.20 -8.75 -0.02
C ALA A 221 -28.63 -8.20 0.15
N ARG A 222 -28.88 -7.36 1.16
CA ARG A 222 -30.21 -6.77 1.36
C ARG A 222 -30.52 -5.75 0.26
N GLN A 223 -29.57 -4.88 -0.06
CA GLN A 223 -29.68 -3.93 -1.17
C GLN A 223 -29.87 -4.64 -2.52
N ASP A 224 -29.22 -5.79 -2.72
CA ASP A 224 -29.42 -6.62 -3.91
C ASP A 224 -30.84 -7.22 -3.99
N VAL A 225 -31.41 -7.66 -2.85
CA VAL A 225 -32.82 -8.11 -2.79
C VAL A 225 -33.78 -6.95 -3.08
N GLU A 226 -33.52 -5.76 -2.54
CA GLU A 226 -34.29 -4.54 -2.83
C GLU A 226 -34.22 -4.19 -4.33
N ALA A 227 -33.07 -4.35 -4.96
CA ALA A 227 -32.89 -4.10 -6.39
C ALA A 227 -33.59 -5.12 -7.27
N LEU A 228 -33.54 -6.42 -6.94
CA LEU A 228 -34.29 -7.46 -7.65
C LEU A 228 -35.81 -7.25 -7.51
N ALA A 229 -36.28 -6.85 -6.33
CA ALA A 229 -37.69 -6.49 -6.12
C ALA A 229 -38.09 -5.26 -6.94
N ALA A 230 -37.27 -4.20 -6.95
CA ALA A 230 -37.50 -3.01 -7.78
C ALA A 230 -37.53 -3.35 -9.27
N LEU A 231 -36.59 -4.19 -9.74
CA LEU A 231 -36.53 -4.63 -11.12
C LEU A 231 -37.77 -5.44 -11.52
N ARG A 232 -38.27 -6.32 -10.65
CA ARG A 232 -39.53 -7.04 -10.88
C ARG A 232 -40.69 -6.06 -11.04
N LEU A 233 -40.87 -5.14 -10.09
CA LEU A 233 -41.97 -4.19 -10.08
C LEU A 233 -41.97 -3.31 -11.34
N LEU A 234 -40.81 -2.74 -11.69
CA LEU A 234 -40.69 -1.90 -12.88
C LEU A 234 -40.85 -2.71 -14.17
N ALA A 235 -40.32 -3.94 -14.23
CA ALA A 235 -40.54 -4.83 -15.37
C ALA A 235 -42.02 -5.12 -15.55
N ASP A 236 -42.73 -5.52 -14.48
CA ASP A 236 -44.17 -5.84 -14.49
C ASP A 236 -45.02 -4.66 -14.96
N GLU A 237 -44.65 -3.44 -14.57
CA GLU A 237 -45.33 -2.21 -14.97
C GLU A 237 -45.05 -1.78 -16.42
N TRP A 238 -43.80 -1.80 -16.86
CA TRP A 238 -43.41 -1.17 -18.14
C TRP A 238 -43.37 -2.13 -19.33
N LEU A 239 -43.14 -3.42 -19.11
CA LEU A 239 -43.12 -4.38 -20.21
C LEU A 239 -44.54 -4.87 -20.54
N PRO A 240 -44.94 -4.96 -21.82
CA PRO A 240 -46.27 -5.42 -22.21
C PRO A 240 -46.58 -6.83 -21.71
N ALA A 241 -47.79 -7.09 -21.23
CA ALA A 241 -48.19 -8.36 -20.59
C ALA A 241 -47.93 -9.62 -21.46
N HIS A 242 -47.91 -9.49 -22.79
CA HIS A 242 -47.64 -10.59 -23.72
C HIS A 242 -46.14 -10.93 -23.86
N VAL A 243 -45.24 -10.08 -23.34
CA VAL A 243 -43.79 -10.30 -23.36
C VAL A 243 -43.41 -11.21 -22.20
N ASP A 244 -42.90 -12.39 -22.56
CA ASP A 244 -42.32 -13.37 -21.64
C ASP A 244 -41.07 -12.77 -20.97
N ARG A 245 -41.02 -12.81 -19.63
CA ARG A 245 -39.96 -12.15 -18.86
C ARG A 245 -39.57 -12.95 -17.62
N HIS A 246 -38.28 -12.99 -17.35
CA HIS A 246 -37.75 -13.50 -16.08
C HIS A 246 -36.52 -12.73 -15.64
N LEU A 247 -36.18 -12.85 -14.35
CA LEU A 247 -35.00 -12.23 -13.78
C LEU A 247 -33.84 -13.22 -13.76
N VAL A 248 -32.66 -12.73 -14.10
CA VAL A 248 -31.40 -13.47 -14.01
C VAL A 248 -30.43 -12.74 -13.10
N LEU A 249 -30.00 -13.42 -12.04
CA LEU A 249 -28.92 -12.95 -11.17
C LEU A 249 -27.57 -13.41 -11.75
N TYR A 250 -26.58 -12.53 -11.72
CA TYR A 250 -25.20 -12.90 -11.93
C TYR A 250 -24.50 -12.98 -10.58
N THR A 251 -23.82 -14.10 -10.34
CA THR A 251 -22.78 -14.15 -9.30
C THR A 251 -21.82 -12.98 -9.51
N TYR A 252 -21.40 -12.36 -8.40
CA TYR A 252 -20.56 -11.17 -8.36
C TYR A 252 -19.54 -11.11 -9.50
N MET A 253 -19.53 -10.01 -10.24
CA MET A 253 -18.79 -9.85 -11.49
C MET A 253 -17.51 -9.02 -11.33
N GLY A 254 -17.25 -8.51 -10.12
CA GLY A 254 -16.05 -7.75 -9.78
C GLY A 254 -14.84 -8.62 -9.47
N VAL A 255 -13.90 -8.08 -8.67
CA VAL A 255 -12.74 -8.85 -8.20
C VAL A 255 -13.23 -10.07 -7.40
N PHE A 256 -12.80 -11.27 -7.79
CA PHE A 256 -13.23 -12.51 -7.13
C PHE A 256 -12.34 -12.83 -5.91
N PRO A 257 -12.86 -13.52 -4.87
CA PRO A 257 -12.07 -13.95 -3.73
C PRO A 257 -10.86 -14.78 -4.17
N GLY A 258 -9.71 -14.54 -3.53
CA GLY A 258 -8.46 -15.23 -3.84
C GLY A 258 -8.38 -16.63 -3.23
N SER A 259 -9.13 -16.89 -2.15
CA SER A 259 -9.18 -18.21 -1.52
C SER A 259 -10.26 -19.10 -2.14
N PRO A 260 -10.01 -20.42 -2.30
CA PRO A 260 -11.02 -21.36 -2.78
C PRO A 260 -12.27 -21.43 -1.89
N GLN A 261 -12.14 -21.18 -0.59
CA GLN A 261 -13.25 -21.18 0.37
C GLN A 261 -14.06 -19.89 0.25
N GLY A 262 -13.41 -18.73 0.15
CA GLY A 262 -14.07 -17.44 -0.09
C GLY A 262 -14.84 -17.44 -1.41
N ALA A 263 -14.25 -18.00 -2.47
CA ALA A 263 -14.90 -18.12 -3.76
C ALA A 263 -16.16 -19.01 -3.70
N ARG A 264 -16.09 -20.15 -2.99
CA ARG A 264 -17.25 -21.03 -2.75
C ARG A 264 -18.32 -20.33 -1.91
N LEU A 265 -17.94 -19.65 -0.84
CA LEU A 265 -18.86 -18.91 0.02
C LEU A 265 -19.60 -17.82 -0.77
N LEU A 266 -18.88 -17.05 -1.59
CA LEU A 266 -19.48 -16.05 -2.46
C LEU A 266 -20.49 -16.68 -3.44
N MET A 267 -20.12 -17.80 -4.06
CA MET A 267 -21.02 -18.53 -4.96
C MET A 267 -22.27 -19.06 -4.26
N ASP A 268 -22.13 -19.60 -3.05
CA ASP A 268 -23.25 -20.03 -2.22
C ASP A 268 -24.15 -18.85 -1.85
N ARG A 269 -23.58 -17.70 -1.48
CA ARG A 269 -24.33 -16.46 -1.24
C ARG A 269 -25.04 -15.95 -2.49
N SER A 270 -24.46 -16.09 -3.68
CA SER A 270 -25.17 -15.76 -4.93
C SER A 270 -26.36 -16.68 -5.16
N ALA A 271 -26.23 -17.98 -4.88
CA ALA A 271 -27.34 -18.94 -5.00
C ALA A 271 -28.45 -18.65 -3.99
N GLU A 272 -28.08 -18.30 -2.74
CA GLU A 272 -29.04 -17.85 -1.74
C GLU A 272 -29.76 -16.57 -2.17
N LEU A 273 -29.00 -15.56 -2.62
CA LEU A 273 -29.53 -14.29 -3.09
C LEU A 273 -30.47 -14.46 -4.29
N ALA A 274 -30.14 -15.34 -5.24
CA ALA A 274 -31.01 -15.63 -6.38
C ALA A 274 -32.38 -16.15 -5.91
N VAL A 275 -32.39 -17.10 -4.97
CA VAL A 275 -33.63 -17.66 -4.43
C VAL A 275 -34.41 -16.63 -3.62
N ARG A 276 -33.75 -15.91 -2.71
CA ARG A 276 -34.41 -14.97 -1.80
C ARG A 276 -34.88 -13.69 -2.50
N GLY A 277 -34.13 -13.22 -3.49
CA GLY A 277 -34.49 -12.10 -4.36
C GLY A 277 -35.48 -12.45 -5.48
N GLY A 278 -35.88 -13.72 -5.63
CA GLY A 278 -36.87 -14.14 -6.62
C GLY A 278 -36.38 -14.18 -8.07
N ALA A 279 -35.07 -14.31 -8.27
CA ALA A 279 -34.49 -14.58 -9.59
C ALA A 279 -34.79 -16.03 -10.01
N GLN A 280 -35.13 -16.23 -11.28
CA GLN A 280 -35.47 -17.56 -11.79
C GLN A 280 -34.27 -18.27 -12.43
N ARG A 281 -33.20 -17.51 -12.71
CA ARG A 281 -31.96 -18.01 -13.27
C ARG A 281 -30.74 -17.38 -12.59
N LEU A 282 -29.67 -18.16 -12.46
CA LEU A 282 -28.39 -17.74 -11.90
C LEU A 282 -27.24 -18.06 -12.86
N ILE A 283 -26.45 -17.05 -13.19
CA ILE A 283 -25.16 -17.23 -13.89
C ILE A 283 -24.09 -17.56 -12.85
N VAL A 284 -23.64 -18.80 -12.88
CA VAL A 284 -22.72 -19.40 -11.91
C VAL A 284 -21.28 -19.21 -12.35
N LYS A 285 -20.45 -18.72 -11.42
CA LYS A 285 -18.99 -18.63 -11.53
C LYS A 285 -18.32 -19.91 -10.97
N THR A 286 -17.00 -19.95 -10.97
CA THR A 286 -16.25 -21.11 -10.45
C THR A 286 -15.24 -20.71 -9.37
N PRO A 287 -14.81 -21.61 -8.48
CA PRO A 287 -13.81 -21.29 -7.46
C PRO A 287 -12.45 -20.88 -8.01
N VAL A 288 -12.17 -21.12 -9.30
CA VAL A 288 -10.92 -20.76 -9.98
C VAL A 288 -11.01 -19.44 -10.75
N GLU A 289 -12.11 -18.70 -10.60
CA GLU A 289 -12.38 -17.45 -11.32
C GLU A 289 -11.25 -16.41 -11.19
N ALA A 290 -10.61 -16.33 -10.01
CA ALA A 290 -9.50 -15.42 -9.77
C ALA A 290 -8.18 -15.83 -10.45
N VAL A 291 -8.10 -17.04 -11.02
CA VAL A 291 -6.84 -17.67 -11.42
C VAL A 291 -6.80 -18.01 -12.91
N ARG A 292 -7.84 -18.66 -13.45
CA ARG A 292 -7.85 -19.13 -14.84
C ARG A 292 -9.25 -19.41 -15.37
N LEU A 293 -9.35 -19.66 -16.68
CA LEU A 293 -10.57 -20.22 -17.27
C LEU A 293 -10.87 -21.60 -16.65
N PRO A 294 -12.14 -21.87 -16.29
CA PRO A 294 -12.53 -23.13 -15.69
C PRO A 294 -12.59 -24.27 -16.72
N THR A 295 -12.30 -25.48 -16.25
CA THR A 295 -12.57 -26.70 -17.01
C THR A 295 -14.06 -27.04 -17.00
N VAL A 296 -14.50 -27.92 -17.90
CA VAL A 296 -15.89 -28.43 -17.93
C VAL A 296 -16.28 -29.07 -16.60
N ALA A 297 -15.37 -29.86 -16.01
CA ALA A 297 -15.62 -30.54 -14.74
C ALA A 297 -15.84 -29.55 -13.58
N GLU A 298 -15.05 -28.47 -13.52
CA GLU A 298 -15.20 -27.41 -12.52
C GLU A 298 -16.49 -26.61 -12.70
N ASN A 299 -16.88 -26.33 -13.95
CA ASN A 299 -18.19 -25.75 -14.26
C ASN A 299 -19.33 -26.65 -13.75
N VAL A 300 -19.30 -27.94 -14.10
CA VAL A 300 -20.32 -28.91 -13.65
C VAL A 300 -20.38 -29.02 -12.12
N ALA A 301 -19.23 -29.05 -11.45
CA ALA A 301 -19.17 -29.09 -9.99
C ALA A 301 -19.80 -27.82 -9.36
N SER A 302 -19.52 -26.65 -9.94
CA SER A 302 -20.05 -25.37 -9.48
C SER A 302 -21.56 -25.26 -9.68
N LEU A 303 -22.09 -25.72 -10.81
CA LEU A 303 -23.53 -25.81 -11.06
C LEU A 303 -24.22 -26.74 -10.05
N ARG A 304 -23.59 -27.87 -9.73
CA ARG A 304 -24.11 -28.81 -8.73
C ARG A 304 -24.19 -28.18 -7.35
N ALA A 305 -23.15 -27.45 -6.95
CA ALA A 305 -23.13 -26.76 -5.67
C ALA A 305 -24.22 -25.68 -5.60
N ALA A 306 -24.32 -24.82 -6.62
CA ALA A 306 -25.33 -23.78 -6.69
C ALA A 306 -26.76 -24.34 -6.66
N ALA A 307 -27.05 -25.42 -7.40
CA ALA A 307 -28.36 -26.07 -7.38
C ALA A 307 -28.70 -26.65 -6.00
N ARG A 308 -27.73 -27.27 -5.31
CA ARG A 308 -27.91 -27.79 -3.94
C ARG A 308 -28.16 -26.67 -2.94
N THR A 309 -27.39 -25.60 -3.01
CA THR A 309 -27.56 -24.43 -2.14
C THR A 309 -28.93 -23.81 -2.36
N ALA A 310 -29.36 -23.62 -3.62
CA ALA A 310 -30.70 -23.10 -3.93
C ALA A 310 -31.87 -23.93 -3.34
N VAL A 311 -31.72 -25.26 -3.25
CA VAL A 311 -32.71 -26.12 -2.57
C VAL A 311 -32.71 -25.89 -1.07
N ARG A 312 -31.52 -25.81 -0.43
CA ARG A 312 -31.37 -25.63 1.03
C ARG A 312 -31.88 -24.28 1.52
N THR A 313 -31.64 -23.20 0.77
CA THR A 313 -32.02 -21.80 1.13
C THR A 313 -33.51 -21.63 1.44
N ARG A 314 -34.37 -22.53 0.96
CA ARG A 314 -35.82 -22.45 1.16
C ARG A 314 -36.27 -22.69 2.60
N GLY A 315 -35.47 -23.41 3.37
CA GLY A 315 -35.75 -23.66 4.78
C GLY A 315 -35.28 -22.49 5.64
N ASP A 316 -33.97 -22.29 5.70
CA ASP A 316 -33.31 -21.31 6.58
C ASP A 316 -32.27 -20.51 5.80
N SER A 317 -32.35 -19.17 5.88
CA SER A 317 -31.40 -18.24 5.28
C SER A 317 -31.44 -16.91 6.03
N ARG A 318 -30.26 -16.31 6.23
CA ARG A 318 -30.11 -14.99 6.85
C ARG A 318 -30.42 -13.84 5.89
N ILE A 319 -30.51 -14.10 4.59
CA ILE A 319 -30.84 -13.08 3.58
C ILE A 319 -32.37 -12.89 3.58
N PRO A 320 -32.89 -11.66 3.69
CA PRO A 320 -34.33 -11.43 3.61
C PRO A 320 -34.86 -11.79 2.22
N THR A 321 -36.11 -12.24 2.14
CA THR A 321 -36.81 -12.41 0.87
C THR A 321 -37.21 -11.06 0.28
N ALA A 322 -37.51 -11.05 -1.02
CA ALA A 322 -38.03 -9.89 -1.73
C ALA A 322 -39.32 -9.28 -1.11
N HIS A 323 -40.11 -10.05 -0.35
CA HIS A 323 -41.31 -9.54 0.33
C HIS A 323 -41.04 -9.00 1.74
N GLU A 324 -39.85 -9.25 2.30
CA GLU A 324 -39.43 -8.80 3.63
C GLU A 324 -38.65 -7.48 3.58
N VAL A 325 -38.31 -6.98 2.39
CA VAL A 325 -37.58 -5.72 2.19
C VAL A 325 -38.48 -4.62 1.62
N ASP A 326 -38.12 -3.37 1.88
CA ASP A 326 -38.71 -2.20 1.22
C ASP A 326 -37.79 -1.75 0.07
N PRO A 327 -38.18 -1.95 -1.20
CA PRO A 327 -37.37 -1.51 -2.34
C PRO A 327 -37.47 0.00 -2.61
N GLY A 328 -38.21 0.77 -1.80
CA GLY A 328 -38.64 2.14 -2.08
C GLY A 328 -37.54 3.09 -2.56
N GLU A 329 -36.35 3.07 -1.96
CA GLU A 329 -35.24 3.94 -2.37
C GLU A 329 -34.71 3.56 -3.76
N VAL A 330 -34.36 2.28 -3.97
CA VAL A 330 -33.82 1.79 -5.25
C VAL A 330 -34.86 1.93 -6.36
N LEU A 331 -36.12 1.64 -6.04
CA LEU A 331 -37.26 1.77 -6.95
C LEU A 331 -37.48 3.22 -7.39
N ALA A 332 -37.50 4.17 -6.45
CA ALA A 332 -37.71 5.58 -6.76
C ALA A 332 -36.57 6.17 -7.61
N GLU A 333 -35.32 5.85 -7.27
CA GLU A 333 -34.15 6.28 -8.07
C GLU A 333 -34.17 5.65 -9.47
N ALA A 334 -34.41 4.35 -9.58
CA ALA A 334 -34.44 3.65 -10.87
C ALA A 334 -35.59 4.15 -11.77
N ARG A 335 -36.77 4.35 -11.19
CA ARG A 335 -37.93 4.93 -11.89
C ARG A 335 -37.61 6.29 -12.48
N ALA A 336 -37.01 7.18 -11.68
CA ALA A 336 -36.68 8.52 -12.15
C ALA A 336 -35.69 8.51 -13.33
N LEU A 337 -34.72 7.59 -13.32
CA LEU A 337 -33.80 7.38 -14.44
C LEU A 337 -34.51 6.87 -15.70
N VAL A 338 -35.44 5.92 -15.54
CA VAL A 338 -36.22 5.34 -16.65
C VAL A 338 -37.15 6.40 -17.26
N GLU A 339 -37.96 7.07 -16.45
CA GLU A 339 -38.91 8.09 -16.90
C GLU A 339 -38.19 9.24 -17.61
N ALA A 340 -37.16 9.82 -16.98
CA ALA A 340 -36.41 10.92 -17.58
C ALA A 340 -35.69 10.52 -18.87
N THR A 341 -35.29 9.24 -19.02
CA THR A 341 -34.71 8.75 -20.27
C THR A 341 -35.78 8.67 -21.35
N LEU A 342 -36.91 8.03 -21.05
CA LEU A 342 -37.99 7.79 -22.02
C LEU A 342 -38.73 9.07 -22.44
N GLU A 343 -38.71 10.11 -21.61
CA GLU A 343 -39.19 11.46 -21.97
C GLU A 343 -38.37 12.13 -23.08
N LEU A 344 -37.12 11.70 -23.32
CA LEU A 344 -36.26 12.34 -24.33
C LEU A 344 -36.65 12.01 -25.77
N HIS A 345 -37.28 10.85 -25.99
CA HIS A 345 -37.67 10.37 -27.33
C HIS A 345 -38.52 9.07 -27.28
N ASP A 346 -39.46 8.90 -28.21
CA ASP A 346 -40.30 7.69 -28.32
C ASP A 346 -39.54 6.42 -28.74
N ASP A 347 -38.49 6.56 -29.56
CA ASP A 347 -37.52 5.48 -29.84
C ASP A 347 -36.52 5.36 -28.69
N VAL A 348 -36.55 4.23 -27.98
CA VAL A 348 -35.75 3.95 -26.78
C VAL A 348 -34.26 4.02 -27.08
N GLY A 349 -33.83 3.59 -28.28
CA GLY A 349 -32.43 3.68 -28.69
C GLY A 349 -31.94 5.12 -28.75
N THR A 350 -32.73 6.00 -29.36
CA THR A 350 -32.45 7.44 -29.46
C THR A 350 -32.51 8.10 -28.08
N ALA A 351 -33.48 7.71 -27.24
CA ALA A 351 -33.58 8.15 -25.86
C ALA A 351 -32.30 7.80 -25.07
N LEU A 352 -31.79 6.57 -25.18
CA LEU A 352 -30.54 6.14 -24.54
C LEU A 352 -29.35 7.00 -24.99
N THR A 353 -29.16 7.20 -26.31
CA THR A 353 -28.07 8.04 -26.81
C THR A 353 -28.18 9.49 -26.29
N ARG A 354 -29.38 10.06 -26.26
CA ARG A 354 -29.63 11.42 -25.73
C ARG A 354 -29.38 11.49 -24.23
N ALA A 355 -29.79 10.48 -23.46
CA ALA A 355 -29.63 10.45 -22.02
C ALA A 355 -28.16 10.44 -21.60
N PHE A 356 -27.33 9.59 -22.23
CA PHE A 356 -25.89 9.58 -22.01
C PHE A 356 -25.23 10.90 -22.47
N ALA A 357 -25.61 11.41 -23.65
CA ALA A 357 -25.11 12.71 -24.11
C ALA A 357 -25.48 13.86 -23.16
N ALA A 358 -26.64 13.83 -22.50
CA ALA A 358 -27.07 14.86 -21.55
C ALA A 358 -26.50 14.68 -20.12
N GLY A 359 -26.00 13.48 -19.79
CA GLY A 359 -25.62 13.09 -18.42
C GLY A 359 -26.80 12.68 -17.54
N ILE A 360 -27.96 12.40 -18.13
CA ILE A 360 -29.15 11.85 -17.44
C ILE A 360 -28.93 10.39 -17.06
N LEU A 361 -28.16 9.67 -17.88
CA LEU A 361 -27.52 8.40 -17.53
C LEU A 361 -26.00 8.62 -17.57
N ASP A 362 -25.29 8.16 -16.55
CA ASP A 362 -23.84 8.30 -16.43
C ASP A 362 -23.29 7.21 -15.48
N VAL A 363 -22.44 6.34 -16.02
CA VAL A 363 -21.91 5.16 -15.32
C VAL A 363 -20.64 5.57 -14.55
N PRO A 364 -20.61 5.44 -13.22
CA PRO A 364 -19.44 5.81 -12.44
C PRO A 364 -18.24 4.96 -12.86
N PHE A 365 -17.06 5.58 -12.98
CA PHE A 365 -15.79 4.93 -13.37
C PHE A 365 -15.72 4.40 -14.80
N CYS A 366 -16.74 4.64 -15.64
CA CYS A 366 -16.69 4.24 -17.04
C CYS A 366 -15.73 5.14 -17.83
N LEU A 367 -14.85 4.52 -18.62
CA LEU A 367 -13.82 5.20 -19.43
C LEU A 367 -14.26 5.46 -20.88
N HIS A 368 -15.47 5.07 -21.25
CA HIS A 368 -15.99 5.25 -22.61
C HIS A 368 -16.21 6.74 -22.92
N GLU A 369 -15.86 7.20 -24.11
CA GLU A 369 -15.91 8.64 -24.48
C GLU A 369 -17.33 9.22 -24.44
N ASP A 370 -18.34 8.42 -24.78
CA ASP A 370 -19.75 8.81 -24.69
C ASP A 370 -20.30 8.84 -23.25
N ASN A 371 -19.54 8.39 -22.25
CA ASN A 371 -19.90 8.50 -20.84
C ASN A 371 -19.37 9.81 -20.25
N ARG A 372 -20.22 10.61 -19.60
CA ARG A 372 -19.84 11.97 -19.16
C ARG A 372 -18.86 12.01 -17.99
N GLY A 373 -18.82 10.98 -17.15
CA GLY A 373 -17.89 10.88 -16.03
C GLY A 373 -18.14 11.92 -14.93
N LEU A 374 -19.38 12.39 -14.79
CA LEU A 374 -19.81 13.35 -13.78
C LEU A 374 -20.29 12.64 -12.50
N THR A 375 -20.60 11.35 -12.56
CA THR A 375 -21.07 10.55 -11.42
C THR A 375 -19.93 9.85 -10.69
N GLN A 376 -20.12 9.67 -9.38
CA GLN A 376 -19.27 8.87 -8.52
C GLN A 376 -20.14 8.10 -7.52
N ALA A 377 -19.71 6.88 -7.20
CA ALA A 377 -20.32 6.03 -6.20
C ALA A 377 -19.27 5.63 -5.14
N ALA A 378 -19.73 5.29 -3.94
CA ALA A 378 -18.92 4.70 -2.89
C ALA A 378 -19.69 3.61 -2.14
N ILE A 379 -18.95 2.68 -1.55
CA ILE A 379 -19.49 1.75 -0.55
C ILE A 379 -19.55 2.50 0.78
N ASP A 380 -20.72 2.52 1.43
CA ASP A 380 -20.93 3.13 2.74
C ASP A 380 -20.50 2.20 3.90
N GLY A 381 -20.60 2.69 5.13
CA GLY A 381 -20.14 1.94 6.32
C GLY A 381 -20.94 0.67 6.59
N GLU A 382 -22.12 0.53 6.00
CA GLU A 382 -22.97 -0.65 6.05
C GLU A 382 -22.75 -1.58 4.86
N GLY A 383 -21.80 -1.28 3.97
CA GLY A 383 -21.49 -2.09 2.80
C GLY A 383 -22.39 -1.84 1.58
N ARG A 384 -23.27 -0.83 1.63
CA ARG A 384 -24.21 -0.52 0.53
C ARG A 384 -23.56 0.43 -0.46
N LEU A 385 -23.86 0.25 -1.75
CA LEU A 385 -23.43 1.19 -2.78
C LEU A 385 -24.32 2.43 -2.81
N ARG A 386 -23.71 3.60 -2.71
CA ARG A 386 -24.37 4.91 -2.67
C ARG A 386 -23.76 5.88 -3.66
N TRP A 387 -24.58 6.79 -4.17
CA TRP A 387 -24.12 7.95 -4.94
C TRP A 387 -23.37 8.93 -4.03
N THR A 388 -22.12 9.25 -4.36
CA THR A 388 -21.35 10.32 -3.71
C THR A 388 -21.35 11.60 -4.54
N ARG A 389 -21.46 11.46 -5.86
CA ARG A 389 -21.68 12.55 -6.80
C ARG A 389 -22.68 12.07 -7.84
N THR A 390 -23.80 12.78 -7.96
CA THR A 390 -24.89 12.42 -8.88
C THR A 390 -24.79 13.11 -10.23
N GLY A 391 -23.84 14.04 -10.43
CA GLY A 391 -23.71 14.76 -11.70
C GLY A 391 -25.03 15.41 -12.13
N ARG A 392 -25.58 14.97 -13.27
CA ARG A 392 -26.87 15.41 -13.82
C ARG A 392 -27.97 14.35 -13.72
N LEU A 393 -27.76 13.28 -12.95
CA LEU A 393 -28.77 12.25 -12.76
C LEU A 393 -30.05 12.87 -12.15
N PRO A 394 -31.23 12.57 -12.69
CA PRO A 394 -32.52 13.09 -12.24
C PRO A 394 -33.03 12.40 -10.97
N LEU A 395 -32.18 12.22 -9.95
CA LEU A 395 -32.56 11.48 -8.74
C LEU A 395 -33.45 12.33 -7.82
N PRO A 396 -34.46 11.72 -7.15
CA PRO A 396 -35.29 12.43 -6.18
C PRO A 396 -34.47 13.07 -5.05
N ARG A 397 -34.88 14.26 -4.58
CA ARG A 397 -34.26 14.89 -3.41
C ARG A 397 -34.47 14.01 -2.18
N ARG A 398 -33.38 13.54 -1.57
CA ARG A 398 -33.44 12.72 -0.35
C ARG A 398 -34.07 13.49 0.80
N THR A 399 -35.13 12.95 1.38
CA THR A 399 -35.72 13.40 2.65
C THR A 399 -35.02 12.66 3.80
N GLY A 400 -34.05 13.29 4.46
CA GLY A 400 -33.33 12.72 5.60
C GLY A 400 -32.09 13.53 5.99
N ALA A 401 -31.55 13.30 7.19
CA ALA A 401 -30.34 13.97 7.66
C ALA A 401 -29.16 13.68 6.71
N PRO A 402 -28.35 14.69 6.32
CA PRO A 402 -27.16 14.46 5.52
C PRO A 402 -26.20 13.56 6.30
N ARG A 403 -26.00 12.33 5.79
CA ARG A 403 -24.98 11.43 6.34
C ARG A 403 -23.59 11.96 6.00
N PRO A 404 -22.59 11.77 6.88
CA PRO A 404 -21.26 12.33 6.72
C PRO A 404 -20.69 12.02 5.34
N ALA A 405 -20.18 13.05 4.66
CA ALA A 405 -19.60 12.92 3.34
C ALA A 405 -18.48 11.86 3.42
N PRO A 406 -18.54 10.81 2.59
CA PRO A 406 -17.40 9.93 2.45
C PRO A 406 -16.21 10.80 2.02
N GLY A 407 -15.06 10.70 2.71
CA GLY A 407 -13.86 11.47 2.36
C GLY A 407 -13.48 11.37 0.87
N ALA A 408 -12.64 12.28 0.38
CA ALA A 408 -12.30 12.37 -1.04
C ALA A 408 -11.96 10.99 -1.66
N LEU A 409 -12.53 10.70 -2.83
CA LEU A 409 -12.30 9.46 -3.54
C LEU A 409 -10.87 9.45 -4.11
N THR A 410 -9.95 8.79 -3.42
CA THR A 410 -8.57 8.58 -3.87
C THR A 410 -8.44 7.28 -4.66
N ALA A 411 -7.35 7.12 -5.42
CA ALA A 411 -7.05 5.86 -6.11
C ALA A 411 -6.97 4.67 -5.13
N GLY A 412 -6.42 4.88 -3.93
CA GLY A 412 -6.39 3.87 -2.87
C GLY A 412 -7.79 3.46 -2.40
N ARG A 413 -8.68 4.42 -2.20
CA ARG A 413 -10.08 4.16 -1.83
C ARG A 413 -10.83 3.41 -2.94
N LEU A 414 -10.60 3.76 -4.21
CA LEU A 414 -11.18 3.04 -5.34
C LEU A 414 -10.71 1.58 -5.37
N LEU A 415 -9.41 1.32 -5.19
CA LEU A 415 -8.87 -0.05 -5.13
C LEU A 415 -9.44 -0.86 -3.96
N GLN A 416 -9.63 -0.25 -2.80
CA GLN A 416 -10.31 -0.89 -1.66
C GLN A 416 -11.75 -1.27 -2.00
N MET A 417 -12.50 -0.34 -2.59
CA MET A 417 -13.88 -0.61 -2.98
C MET A 417 -13.98 -1.72 -4.03
N LEU A 418 -13.08 -1.76 -5.02
CA LEU A 418 -13.03 -2.83 -6.04
C LEU A 418 -12.80 -4.21 -5.41
N ARG A 419 -12.04 -4.28 -4.31
CA ARG A 419 -11.74 -5.53 -3.60
C ARG A 419 -12.73 -5.87 -2.49
N TYR A 420 -13.64 -4.97 -2.13
CA TYR A 420 -14.52 -5.10 -0.98
C TYR A 420 -15.20 -6.47 -0.90
N THR A 421 -15.92 -6.88 -1.95
CA THR A 421 -16.64 -8.17 -1.93
C THR A 421 -15.69 -9.37 -1.88
N ALA A 422 -14.58 -9.35 -2.63
CA ALA A 422 -13.57 -10.41 -2.57
C ALA A 422 -13.02 -10.59 -1.16
N ASP A 423 -12.57 -9.48 -0.58
CA ASP A 423 -11.91 -9.45 0.72
C ASP A 423 -12.88 -9.82 1.84
N GLN A 424 -14.13 -9.37 1.78
CA GLN A 424 -15.18 -9.76 2.74
C GLN A 424 -15.48 -11.26 2.69
N HIS A 425 -15.56 -11.88 1.51
CA HIS A 425 -15.85 -13.31 1.41
C HIS A 425 -14.63 -14.18 1.75
N ASP A 426 -13.41 -13.75 1.40
CA ASP A 426 -12.19 -14.40 1.89
C ASP A 426 -12.09 -14.33 3.41
N LEU A 427 -12.47 -13.22 4.02
CA LEU A 427 -12.55 -13.11 5.48
C LEU A 427 -13.62 -14.00 6.09
N LEU A 428 -14.86 -13.92 5.61
CA LEU A 428 -15.97 -14.71 6.15
C LEU A 428 -15.72 -16.21 6.01
N ALA A 429 -14.98 -16.62 4.97
CA ALA A 429 -14.56 -18.01 4.82
C ALA A 429 -13.46 -18.42 5.81
N LEU A 430 -12.64 -17.47 6.29
CA LEU A 430 -11.69 -17.70 7.38
C LEU A 430 -12.37 -17.70 8.76
N GLU A 431 -13.40 -16.89 8.96
CA GLU A 431 -14.16 -16.77 10.20
C GLU A 431 -15.20 -17.89 10.36
N GLY A 432 -15.78 -18.36 9.25
CA GLY A 432 -16.89 -19.32 9.19
C GLY A 432 -16.45 -20.77 9.03
N ALA A 433 -15.26 -21.16 9.47
CA ALA A 433 -14.83 -22.56 9.52
C ALA A 433 -15.17 -23.19 10.89
N PRO A 434 -16.33 -23.85 11.06
CA PRO A 434 -16.43 -24.96 11.99
C PRO A 434 -15.87 -26.23 11.33
N ASP A 435 -15.14 -27.02 12.12
CA ASP A 435 -14.78 -28.41 11.80
C ASP A 435 -15.97 -29.19 11.24
N SER A 436 -15.86 -29.71 10.01
CA SER A 436 -16.65 -30.88 9.59
C SER A 436 -16.14 -31.50 8.27
N GLY A 437 -15.47 -32.65 8.41
CA GLY A 437 -15.89 -33.89 7.74
C GLY A 437 -15.84 -33.97 6.22
N TRP A 438 -14.71 -34.48 5.70
CA TRP A 438 -14.80 -35.49 4.64
C TRP A 438 -15.17 -36.81 5.32
N GLU A 439 -16.22 -37.45 4.80
CA GLU A 439 -16.85 -38.73 5.17
C GLU A 439 -16.12 -39.62 6.19
N GLU A 440 -16.83 -39.96 7.28
CA GLU A 440 -16.53 -41.09 8.16
C GLU A 440 -16.42 -42.39 7.33
N LEU A 441 -15.21 -42.94 7.25
CA LEU A 441 -15.02 -44.38 7.34
C LEU A 441 -15.23 -44.78 8.81
N PRO A 442 -15.95 -45.87 9.10
CA PRO A 442 -16.32 -46.18 10.47
C PRO A 442 -15.09 -46.67 11.27
N GLY A 443 -14.74 -45.93 12.32
CA GLY A 443 -14.02 -46.43 13.48
C GLY A 443 -12.66 -45.78 13.78
N GLN A 444 -12.67 -44.69 14.56
CA GLN A 444 -11.65 -44.39 15.59
C GLN A 444 -12.13 -43.26 16.53
N PRO A 445 -11.73 -43.24 17.82
CA PRO A 445 -12.26 -42.34 18.85
C PRO A 445 -11.73 -40.90 18.70
N PRO A 446 -12.34 -39.91 19.37
CA PRO A 446 -12.09 -38.49 19.09
C PRO A 446 -10.73 -38.05 19.64
N ASP A 447 -9.85 -37.60 18.74
CA ASP A 447 -8.67 -36.80 19.09
C ASP A 447 -9.04 -35.32 19.09
N GLU A 448 -8.50 -34.59 20.07
CA GLU A 448 -8.76 -33.19 20.40
C GLU A 448 -8.64 -32.24 19.20
N ALA A 449 -9.57 -31.28 19.08
CA ALA A 449 -9.50 -30.22 18.08
C ALA A 449 -8.18 -29.44 18.20
N PRO A 450 -7.48 -29.13 17.08
CA PRO A 450 -6.22 -28.41 17.14
C PRO A 450 -6.43 -27.00 17.72
N PRO A 451 -5.53 -26.52 18.60
CA PRO A 451 -5.68 -25.24 19.29
C PRO A 451 -5.63 -24.05 18.31
N GLU A 452 -6.43 -22.99 18.58
CA GLU A 452 -6.39 -21.72 17.85
C GLU A 452 -4.94 -21.17 17.81
N PRO A 453 -4.41 -20.75 16.64
CA PRO A 453 -3.02 -20.31 16.54
C PRO A 453 -2.74 -19.03 17.35
N TYR A 454 -1.52 -18.90 17.88
CA TYR A 454 -1.03 -17.65 18.48
C TYR A 454 -0.83 -16.59 17.41
N ARG A 455 -1.60 -15.50 17.46
CA ARG A 455 -1.57 -14.43 16.46
C ARG A 455 -0.75 -13.23 16.91
N ILE A 456 0.25 -12.87 16.12
CA ILE A 456 1.04 -11.64 16.30
C ILE A 456 0.80 -10.73 15.09
N ALA A 457 0.29 -9.52 15.31
CA ALA A 457 0.14 -8.51 14.27
C ALA A 457 1.36 -7.58 14.25
N VAL A 458 1.99 -7.39 13.09
CA VAL A 458 3.06 -6.42 12.87
C VAL A 458 2.55 -5.32 11.95
N VAL A 459 2.33 -4.12 12.49
CA VAL A 459 1.75 -2.97 11.79
C VAL A 459 2.86 -2.03 11.33
N GLY A 460 3.02 -1.91 10.00
CA GLY A 460 4.15 -1.25 9.35
C GLY A 460 5.30 -2.22 9.18
N THR A 461 5.54 -2.69 7.95
CA THR A 461 6.43 -3.82 7.70
C THR A 461 7.74 -3.44 7.03
N GLY A 462 8.07 -2.14 6.95
CA GLY A 462 9.39 -1.66 6.54
C GLY A 462 10.53 -2.25 7.39
N PRO A 463 11.78 -1.76 7.29
CA PRO A 463 12.94 -2.46 7.85
C PRO A 463 12.82 -2.88 9.33
N ARG A 464 12.20 -2.06 10.18
CA ARG A 464 11.95 -2.41 11.60
C ARG A 464 10.94 -3.54 11.76
N GLY A 465 9.82 -3.49 11.04
CA GLY A 465 8.84 -4.58 11.03
C GLY A 465 9.44 -5.87 10.46
N THR A 466 10.14 -5.78 9.32
CA THR A 466 10.85 -6.93 8.73
C THR A 466 11.89 -7.52 9.69
N SER A 467 12.62 -6.69 10.45
CA SER A 467 13.57 -7.21 11.45
C SER A 467 12.88 -7.98 12.59
N VAL A 468 11.67 -7.57 13.00
CA VAL A 468 10.88 -8.32 14.00
C VAL A 468 10.39 -9.64 13.40
N LEU A 469 9.91 -9.63 12.15
CA LEU A 469 9.50 -10.85 11.44
C LEU A 469 10.66 -11.85 11.31
N GLU A 470 11.85 -11.36 10.95
CA GLU A 470 13.06 -12.16 10.85
C GLU A 470 13.44 -12.78 12.19
N ARG A 471 13.38 -12.00 13.28
CA ARG A 471 13.70 -12.50 14.63
C ARG A 471 12.64 -13.46 15.19
N LEU A 472 11.36 -13.24 14.91
CA LEU A 472 10.29 -14.18 15.26
C LEU A 472 10.54 -15.56 14.61
N ALA A 473 10.83 -15.55 13.31
CA ALA A 473 11.13 -16.75 12.55
C ALA A 473 12.39 -17.47 13.07
N ALA A 474 13.48 -16.75 13.29
CA ALA A 474 14.72 -17.33 13.79
C ALA A 474 14.55 -17.96 15.19
N ARG A 475 13.83 -17.29 16.11
CA ARG A 475 13.55 -17.84 17.44
C ARG A 475 12.66 -19.08 17.40
N LEU A 476 11.69 -19.13 16.48
CA LEU A 476 10.85 -20.30 16.29
C LEU A 476 11.61 -21.48 15.66
N ALA A 477 12.62 -21.19 14.83
CA ALA A 477 13.52 -22.22 14.28
C ALA A 477 14.42 -22.84 15.38
N GLU A 478 14.90 -22.02 16.31
CA GLU A 478 15.73 -22.44 17.44
C GLU A 478 14.91 -23.22 18.49
N GLU A 479 13.72 -22.72 18.80
CA GLU A 479 12.81 -23.29 19.80
C GLU A 479 11.35 -23.11 19.36
N PRO A 480 10.74 -24.17 18.80
CA PRO A 480 9.34 -24.15 18.36
C PRO A 480 8.37 -23.80 19.50
N ALA A 481 7.27 -23.14 19.16
CA ALA A 481 6.20 -22.85 20.10
C ALA A 481 5.37 -24.12 20.41
N SER A 482 4.69 -24.12 21.57
CA SER A 482 3.80 -25.22 21.95
C SER A 482 2.43 -25.17 21.26
N ARG A 483 2.10 -24.04 20.61
CA ARG A 483 0.96 -23.87 19.71
C ARG A 483 1.40 -23.25 18.38
N PRO A 484 0.70 -23.51 17.26
CA PRO A 484 1.03 -22.89 15.96
C PRO A 484 1.02 -21.36 16.06
N VAL A 485 1.99 -20.69 15.42
CA VAL A 485 2.08 -19.22 15.41
C VAL A 485 1.69 -18.67 14.05
N GLU A 486 0.76 -17.72 14.02
CA GLU A 486 0.39 -16.97 12.82
C GLU A 486 0.84 -15.51 12.98
N VAL A 487 1.65 -15.01 12.05
CA VAL A 487 2.11 -13.62 12.05
C VAL A 487 1.43 -12.86 10.92
N CYS A 488 0.68 -11.82 11.27
CA CYS A 488 0.00 -10.95 10.32
C CYS A 488 0.88 -9.73 10.01
N ALA A 489 1.53 -9.72 8.85
CA ALA A 489 2.37 -8.61 8.38
C ALA A 489 1.51 -7.60 7.60
N ILE A 490 1.30 -6.42 8.19
CA ILE A 490 0.31 -5.43 7.73
C ILE A 490 1.01 -4.17 7.24
N ASP A 491 0.77 -3.78 5.99
CA ASP A 491 1.30 -2.53 5.44
C ASP A 491 0.32 -1.86 4.47
N ALA A 492 0.22 -0.54 4.57
CA ALA A 492 -0.66 0.25 3.72
C ALA A 492 -0.09 0.45 2.30
N THR A 493 1.21 0.25 2.08
CA THR A 493 1.86 0.40 0.78
C THR A 493 2.34 -0.94 0.22
N GLU A 494 3.30 -1.58 0.88
CA GLU A 494 3.93 -2.80 0.40
C GLU A 494 4.44 -3.62 1.59
N VAL A 495 4.09 -4.91 1.67
CA VAL A 495 4.50 -5.76 2.78
C VAL A 495 5.99 -6.14 2.66
N GLY A 496 6.80 -5.76 3.65
CA GLY A 496 8.25 -5.96 3.73
C GLY A 496 9.05 -4.68 3.44
N PRO A 497 8.96 -4.09 2.25
CA PRO A 497 9.64 -2.83 1.96
C PRO A 497 8.98 -1.61 2.65
N GLY A 498 7.66 -1.64 2.81
CA GLY A 498 6.88 -0.50 3.30
C GLY A 498 6.93 0.72 2.38
N ARG A 499 6.36 1.83 2.85
CA ARG A 499 6.19 3.07 2.08
C ARG A 499 7.50 3.66 1.50
N ILE A 500 8.55 3.73 2.32
CA ILE A 500 9.80 4.47 2.01
C ILE A 500 10.72 3.68 1.07
N TRP A 501 10.64 2.35 1.10
CA TRP A 501 11.51 1.46 0.32
C TRP A 501 10.76 0.71 -0.76
N ARG A 502 9.53 1.13 -1.11
CA ARG A 502 8.71 0.46 -2.12
C ARG A 502 9.48 0.18 -3.41
N THR A 503 9.21 -0.98 -4.01
CA THR A 503 10.01 -1.57 -5.09
C THR A 503 9.87 -0.82 -6.42
N GLY A 504 8.78 -0.06 -6.61
CA GLY A 504 8.50 0.71 -7.83
C GLY A 504 9.08 2.14 -7.89
N GLN A 505 10.00 2.51 -6.99
CA GLN A 505 10.57 3.87 -7.01
C GLN A 505 11.56 4.10 -8.15
N PRO A 506 11.69 5.34 -8.66
CA PRO A 506 12.69 5.66 -9.68
C PRO A 506 14.13 5.38 -9.24
N HIS A 507 14.98 4.91 -10.16
CA HIS A 507 16.38 4.57 -9.89
C HIS A 507 17.24 5.74 -9.41
N TRP A 508 16.84 6.99 -9.72
CA TRP A 508 17.53 8.16 -9.21
C TRP A 508 17.26 8.39 -7.72
N SER A 509 16.33 7.68 -7.07
CA SER A 509 16.15 7.66 -5.62
C SER A 509 17.18 6.72 -5.01
N MET A 510 18.19 7.28 -4.31
CA MET A 510 19.31 6.51 -3.78
C MET A 510 19.24 6.36 -2.26
N MET A 511 19.82 5.27 -1.77
CA MET A 511 20.31 5.18 -0.40
C MET A 511 21.48 6.15 -0.19
N ASN A 512 21.79 6.43 1.06
CA ASN A 512 23.00 7.12 1.45
C ASN A 512 24.00 6.20 2.17
N THR A 513 23.65 4.95 2.47
CA THR A 513 24.54 3.95 3.07
C THR A 513 25.08 2.99 2.00
N VAL A 514 26.37 2.65 2.11
CA VAL A 514 27.04 1.74 1.16
C VAL A 514 26.51 0.31 1.31
N SER A 515 26.31 -0.40 0.21
CA SER A 515 25.63 -1.70 0.20
C SER A 515 26.37 -2.78 0.98
N GLY A 516 27.70 -2.71 1.12
CA GLY A 516 28.47 -3.64 1.95
C GLY A 516 28.18 -3.51 3.45
N GLU A 517 27.68 -2.37 3.92
CA GLU A 517 27.37 -2.14 5.34
C GLU A 517 25.90 -2.45 5.69
N VAL A 518 25.12 -3.01 4.76
CA VAL A 518 23.67 -3.18 4.90
C VAL A 518 23.30 -4.67 4.91
N THR A 519 22.58 -5.09 5.95
CA THR A 519 21.86 -6.38 5.99
C THR A 519 20.55 -6.26 6.77
N ILE A 520 19.60 -7.14 6.48
CA ILE A 520 18.39 -7.36 7.29
C ILE A 520 18.45 -8.68 8.07
N PHE A 521 19.29 -9.63 7.64
CA PHE A 521 19.47 -10.91 8.32
C PHE A 521 20.28 -10.73 9.60
N SER A 522 19.87 -11.42 10.68
CA SER A 522 20.56 -11.33 11.96
C SER A 522 21.91 -12.05 11.97
N GLY A 523 22.13 -13.05 11.10
CA GLY A 523 23.41 -13.76 11.03
C GLY A 523 24.00 -13.81 9.62
N PRO A 524 25.30 -14.14 9.51
CA PRO A 524 25.99 -14.27 8.23
C PRO A 524 25.39 -15.43 7.40
N PRO A 525 25.59 -15.43 6.07
CA PRO A 525 25.21 -16.57 5.24
C PRO A 525 26.04 -17.81 5.64
N ASP A 526 25.41 -18.98 5.60
CA ASP A 526 26.07 -20.28 5.77
C ASP A 526 26.02 -21.13 4.49
N THR A 527 26.30 -22.44 4.56
CA THR A 527 26.27 -23.34 3.40
C THR A 527 24.85 -23.66 2.91
N GLY A 528 23.82 -23.28 3.67
CA GLY A 528 22.41 -23.51 3.33
C GLY A 528 21.80 -22.36 2.53
N PRO A 529 20.52 -22.51 2.12
CA PRO A 529 19.76 -21.41 1.56
C PRO A 529 19.58 -20.30 2.61
N ALA A 530 19.51 -19.06 2.13
CA ALA A 530 19.21 -17.90 2.98
C ALA A 530 17.88 -18.10 3.71
N ARG A 531 17.86 -17.79 5.00
CA ARG A 531 16.74 -17.97 5.93
C ARG A 531 16.84 -16.97 7.10
N ALA A 532 15.80 -16.91 7.93
CA ALA A 532 15.88 -16.19 9.20
C ALA A 532 17.10 -16.66 10.00
N GLY A 533 17.91 -15.73 10.51
CA GLY A 533 19.15 -16.03 11.23
C GLY A 533 20.40 -16.23 10.36
N ALA A 534 20.28 -16.42 9.03
CA ALA A 534 21.43 -16.65 8.16
C ALA A 534 21.14 -16.24 6.71
N GLY A 535 21.71 -15.14 6.23
CA GLY A 535 21.50 -14.70 4.85
C GLY A 535 22.47 -13.63 4.37
N PRO A 536 22.49 -13.35 3.06
CA PRO A 536 23.44 -12.44 2.43
C PRO A 536 23.19 -10.98 2.84
N SER A 537 24.25 -10.19 2.92
CA SER A 537 24.16 -8.72 2.93
C SER A 537 23.55 -8.19 1.62
N LEU A 538 23.15 -6.92 1.60
CA LEU A 538 22.60 -6.26 0.41
C LEU A 538 23.58 -6.34 -0.76
N TYR A 539 24.87 -6.07 -0.54
CA TYR A 539 25.88 -6.18 -1.59
C TYR A 539 26.05 -7.62 -2.10
N GLU A 540 26.14 -8.60 -1.21
CA GLU A 540 26.29 -10.01 -1.61
C GLU A 540 25.11 -10.49 -2.44
N TRP A 541 23.89 -10.08 -2.08
CA TRP A 541 22.68 -10.34 -2.87
C TRP A 541 22.68 -9.57 -4.20
N TRP A 542 23.01 -8.28 -4.18
CA TRP A 542 23.05 -7.42 -5.37
C TRP A 542 24.00 -7.97 -6.43
N ARG A 543 25.19 -8.42 -6.03
CA ARG A 543 26.18 -9.02 -6.94
C ARG A 543 25.67 -10.26 -7.67
N VAL A 544 24.67 -10.97 -7.11
CA VAL A 544 24.05 -12.13 -7.77
C VAL A 544 22.99 -11.69 -8.77
N VAL A 545 22.16 -10.70 -8.42
CA VAL A 545 21.03 -10.27 -9.26
C VAL A 545 21.41 -9.27 -10.36
N ASP A 546 22.45 -8.47 -10.16
CA ASP A 546 22.97 -7.48 -11.11
C ASP A 546 24.49 -7.25 -10.88
N PRO A 547 25.34 -8.17 -11.36
CA PRO A 547 26.79 -8.12 -11.12
C PRO A 547 27.49 -6.92 -11.74
N GLU A 548 26.93 -6.33 -12.81
CA GLU A 548 27.57 -5.21 -13.52
C GLU A 548 27.49 -3.90 -12.75
N ARG A 549 26.46 -3.74 -11.91
CA ARG A 549 26.22 -2.51 -11.15
C ARG A 549 26.55 -2.62 -9.67
N ALA A 550 26.71 -3.84 -9.15
CA ALA A 550 26.99 -4.08 -7.75
C ALA A 550 28.44 -3.74 -7.40
N ALA A 551 28.62 -2.88 -6.38
CA ALA A 551 29.92 -2.65 -5.76
C ALA A 551 29.76 -2.53 -4.23
N PRO A 552 30.74 -3.00 -3.44
CA PRO A 552 30.62 -3.04 -1.98
C PRO A 552 30.55 -1.63 -1.35
N ASP A 553 31.18 -0.66 -2.00
CA ASP A 553 31.26 0.75 -1.63
C ASP A 553 30.23 1.64 -2.35
N ALA A 554 29.43 1.08 -3.27
CA ALA A 554 28.34 1.81 -3.92
C ALA A 554 27.13 1.98 -3.00
N CYS A 555 26.37 3.06 -3.21
CA CYS A 555 25.06 3.23 -2.60
C CYS A 555 23.99 2.75 -3.58
N ALA A 556 23.19 1.78 -3.16
CA ALA A 556 22.13 1.21 -3.98
C ALA A 556 20.97 2.20 -4.21
N PRO A 557 20.25 2.10 -5.34
CA PRO A 557 18.92 2.68 -5.47
C PRO A 557 17.98 2.16 -4.36
N ARG A 558 17.06 3.00 -3.85
CA ARG A 558 16.13 2.57 -2.79
C ARG A 558 15.22 1.44 -3.21
N ALA A 559 14.79 1.43 -4.48
CA ALA A 559 13.99 0.35 -5.05
C ALA A 559 14.70 -1.01 -4.96
N LEU A 560 16.02 -1.03 -5.16
CA LEU A 560 16.83 -2.24 -5.04
C LEU A 560 16.89 -2.74 -3.60
N TYR A 561 17.03 -1.82 -2.62
CA TYR A 561 16.94 -2.20 -1.21
C TYR A 561 15.54 -2.72 -0.84
N GLY A 562 14.48 -2.14 -1.42
CA GLY A 562 13.13 -2.69 -1.33
C GLY A 562 13.04 -4.13 -1.81
N GLN A 563 13.61 -4.41 -2.98
CA GLN A 563 13.64 -5.78 -3.52
C GLN A 563 14.41 -6.74 -2.60
N TYR A 564 15.49 -6.29 -1.98
CA TYR A 564 16.22 -7.07 -0.97
C TYR A 564 15.38 -7.35 0.30
N LEU A 565 14.58 -6.39 0.77
CA LEU A 565 13.66 -6.61 1.89
C LEU A 565 12.56 -7.62 1.55
N ALA A 566 11.98 -7.52 0.35
CA ALA A 566 11.00 -8.49 -0.15
C ALA A 566 11.63 -9.89 -0.28
N TYR A 567 12.84 -9.98 -0.83
CA TYR A 567 13.61 -11.22 -0.90
C TYR A 567 13.82 -11.85 0.49
N ALA A 568 14.22 -11.06 1.48
CA ALA A 568 14.41 -11.58 2.84
C ALA A 568 13.10 -12.13 3.42
N LEU A 569 11.98 -11.44 3.21
CA LEU A 569 10.67 -11.92 3.66
C LEU A 569 10.25 -13.23 2.96
N ASP A 570 10.48 -13.34 1.65
CA ASP A 570 10.22 -14.57 0.89
C ASP A 570 11.07 -15.74 1.40
N ARG A 571 12.34 -15.49 1.75
CA ARG A 571 13.21 -16.51 2.35
C ARG A 571 12.73 -16.94 3.73
N ILE A 572 12.27 -16.01 4.56
CA ILE A 572 11.69 -16.32 5.88
C ILE A 572 10.48 -17.24 5.73
N GLU A 573 9.55 -16.94 4.83
CA GLU A 573 8.33 -17.73 4.62
C GLU A 573 8.62 -19.13 4.02
N GLN A 574 9.58 -19.24 3.11
CA GLN A 574 9.86 -20.49 2.40
C GLN A 574 10.67 -21.53 3.20
N THR A 575 11.31 -21.11 4.30
CA THR A 575 12.28 -21.95 5.02
C THR A 575 11.74 -22.51 6.34
N LEU A 576 10.61 -22.00 6.84
CA LEU A 576 9.93 -22.53 8.01
C LEU A 576 8.71 -23.36 7.62
N PRO A 577 8.47 -24.52 8.26
CA PRO A 577 7.23 -25.27 8.08
C PRO A 577 6.01 -24.44 8.50
N ALA A 578 4.89 -24.59 7.80
CA ALA A 578 3.65 -23.87 8.08
C ALA A 578 3.08 -24.19 9.48
N GLU A 579 3.46 -25.36 10.02
CA GLU A 579 3.14 -25.83 11.36
C GLU A 579 3.88 -25.04 12.45
N THR A 580 5.05 -24.47 12.12
CA THR A 580 5.86 -23.65 13.02
C THR A 580 5.49 -22.18 12.92
N LEU A 581 5.41 -21.64 11.70
CA LEU A 581 5.08 -20.25 11.44
C LEU A 581 4.25 -20.11 10.18
N ARG A 582 3.05 -19.52 10.32
CA ARG A 582 2.26 -19.06 9.19
C ARG A 582 2.38 -17.55 9.04
N LEU A 583 2.98 -17.09 7.94
CA LEU A 583 3.03 -15.67 7.61
C LEU A 583 1.80 -15.28 6.78
N ARG A 584 0.96 -14.39 7.30
CA ARG A 584 -0.17 -13.79 6.58
C ARG A 584 0.19 -12.37 6.15
N ARG A 585 0.48 -12.18 4.87
CA ARG A 585 0.77 -10.87 4.27
C ARG A 585 -0.55 -10.13 3.98
N LEU A 586 -0.70 -8.92 4.52
CA LEU A 586 -1.90 -8.08 4.36
C LEU A 586 -1.53 -6.74 3.68
N PRO A 587 -1.39 -6.73 2.33
CA PRO A 587 -1.00 -5.54 1.58
C PRO A 587 -2.16 -4.57 1.36
N GLY A 588 -1.83 -3.28 1.25
CA GLY A 588 -2.81 -2.21 1.05
C GLY A 588 -3.73 -1.99 2.24
N GLN A 589 -3.39 -2.56 3.40
CA GLN A 589 -4.20 -2.52 4.61
C GLN A 589 -3.72 -1.40 5.52
N TYR A 590 -4.61 -0.47 5.79
CA TYR A 590 -4.43 0.56 6.80
C TYR A 590 -5.24 0.18 8.04
N VAL A 591 -4.58 0.03 9.19
CA VAL A 591 -5.26 -0.21 10.47
C VAL A 591 -5.85 1.12 10.92
N GLU A 592 -7.18 1.20 10.92
CA GLU A 592 -7.90 2.41 11.30
C GLU A 592 -8.05 2.51 12.82
N THR A 593 -8.49 1.43 13.47
CA THR A 593 -8.60 1.37 14.93
C THR A 593 -7.97 0.11 15.47
N LEU A 594 -7.49 0.18 16.70
CA LEU A 594 -7.03 -0.95 17.47
C LEU A 594 -7.64 -0.81 18.85
N THR A 595 -8.39 -1.81 19.29
CA THR A 595 -9.02 -1.85 20.61
C THR A 595 -8.57 -3.09 21.36
N ARG A 596 -8.52 -2.98 22.70
CA ARG A 596 -8.25 -4.12 23.57
C ARG A 596 -9.57 -4.75 23.99
N GLU A 597 -9.69 -6.06 23.77
CA GLU A 597 -10.87 -6.85 24.10
C GLU A 597 -10.83 -7.34 25.56
N SER A 598 -11.97 -7.79 26.08
CA SER A 598 -12.11 -8.24 27.48
C SER A 598 -11.28 -9.48 27.80
N ASP A 599 -10.97 -10.30 26.81
CA ASP A 599 -10.10 -11.48 26.93
C ASP A 599 -8.60 -11.12 26.92
N GLY A 600 -8.27 -9.83 26.72
CA GLY A 600 -6.91 -9.31 26.69
C GLY A 600 -6.25 -9.33 25.31
N ARG A 601 -6.92 -9.82 24.26
CA ARG A 601 -6.46 -9.73 22.86
C ARG A 601 -6.74 -8.35 22.27
N TYR A 602 -6.22 -8.12 21.07
CA TYR A 602 -6.40 -6.88 20.31
C TYR A 602 -7.25 -7.11 19.08
N LEU A 603 -8.25 -6.26 18.92
CA LEU A 603 -9.06 -6.18 17.72
C LEU A 603 -8.55 -5.03 16.85
N LEU A 604 -7.90 -5.37 15.73
CA LEU A 604 -7.50 -4.42 14.70
C LEU A 604 -8.67 -4.30 13.72
N THR A 605 -9.15 -3.08 13.48
CA THR A 605 -10.12 -2.78 12.42
C THR A 605 -9.41 -2.01 11.32
N PHE A 606 -9.48 -2.54 10.10
CA PHE A 606 -8.90 -1.91 8.91
C PHE A 606 -9.86 -0.87 8.34
N GLY A 607 -9.33 0.05 7.52
CA GLY A 607 -10.12 1.14 6.92
C GLY A 607 -11.23 0.70 5.96
N ASP A 608 -11.29 -0.58 5.62
CA ASP A 608 -12.36 -1.21 4.84
C ASP A 608 -13.37 -1.99 5.72
N GLY A 609 -13.31 -1.82 7.04
CA GLY A 609 -14.21 -2.44 8.02
C GLY A 609 -13.82 -3.85 8.44
N ARG A 610 -12.84 -4.48 7.77
CA ARG A 610 -12.32 -5.80 8.14
C ARG A 610 -11.76 -5.80 9.56
N ARG A 611 -11.83 -6.94 10.24
CA ARG A 611 -11.32 -7.10 11.59
C ARG A 611 -10.30 -8.24 11.70
N LEU A 612 -9.31 -8.06 12.55
CA LEU A 612 -8.31 -9.07 12.87
C LEU A 612 -8.11 -9.10 14.38
N CYS A 613 -8.32 -10.25 15.00
CA CYS A 613 -7.97 -10.46 16.40
C CYS A 613 -6.51 -10.95 16.50
N ALA A 614 -5.72 -10.36 17.40
CA ALA A 614 -4.33 -10.72 17.63
C ALA A 614 -4.01 -10.82 19.13
N ASP A 615 -3.22 -11.81 19.54
CA ASP A 615 -2.72 -11.93 20.90
C ASP A 615 -1.71 -10.83 21.24
N ARG A 616 -0.92 -10.41 20.24
CA ARG A 616 0.12 -9.38 20.37
C ARG A 616 0.14 -8.44 19.18
N VAL A 617 0.52 -7.18 19.42
CA VAL A 617 0.66 -6.17 18.36
C VAL A 617 2.00 -5.44 18.45
N VAL A 618 2.73 -5.42 17.34
CA VAL A 618 3.97 -4.66 17.18
C VAL A 618 3.72 -3.48 16.26
N LEU A 619 3.90 -2.26 16.77
CA LEU A 619 3.79 -1.02 16.02
C LEU A 619 5.18 -0.58 15.54
N THR A 620 5.41 -0.73 14.24
CA THR A 620 6.62 -0.32 13.52
C THR A 620 6.31 0.63 12.38
N THR A 621 5.29 1.49 12.58
CA THR A 621 4.84 2.47 11.59
C THR A 621 5.97 3.45 11.23
N GLY A 622 6.02 3.85 9.95
CA GLY A 622 7.10 4.68 9.42
C GLY A 622 6.98 6.16 9.81
N HIS A 623 7.48 7.05 8.94
CA HIS A 623 7.36 8.49 9.13
C HIS A 623 5.89 8.93 9.22
N PRO A 624 5.46 9.54 10.33
CA PRO A 624 4.09 10.03 10.47
C PRO A 624 3.89 11.34 9.70
N LEU A 625 2.64 11.73 9.51
CA LEU A 625 2.24 13.01 8.93
C LEU A 625 1.52 13.85 9.99
N PRO A 626 2.23 14.42 10.98
CA PRO A 626 1.60 15.28 11.97
C PRO A 626 0.97 16.52 11.31
N GLY A 627 0.05 17.17 12.04
CA GLY A 627 -0.52 18.45 11.64
C GLY A 627 0.55 19.51 11.35
N LEU A 628 0.25 20.44 10.44
CA LEU A 628 1.16 21.53 10.09
C LEU A 628 1.44 22.40 11.32
N ARG A 629 2.68 22.88 11.43
CA ARG A 629 3.02 23.92 12.42
C ARG A 629 2.45 25.27 11.99
N PRO A 630 2.30 26.26 12.90
CA PRO A 630 1.77 27.58 12.55
C PRO A 630 2.50 28.27 11.38
N ASP A 631 3.84 28.15 11.31
CA ASP A 631 4.64 28.68 10.19
C ASP A 631 4.29 28.02 8.84
N GLN A 632 4.01 26.72 8.86
CA GLN A 632 3.66 25.96 7.67
C GLN A 632 2.19 26.17 7.28
N GLN A 633 1.30 26.32 8.25
CA GLN A 633 -0.11 26.58 8.02
C GLN A 633 -0.28 27.94 7.32
N ALA A 634 0.40 28.98 7.78
CA ALA A 634 0.37 30.29 7.14
C ALA A 634 0.81 30.26 5.66
N LEU A 635 1.80 29.42 5.31
CA LEU A 635 2.23 29.23 3.92
C LEU A 635 1.18 28.46 3.09
N ALA A 636 0.53 27.47 3.70
CA ALA A 636 -0.53 26.69 3.07
C ALA A 636 -1.75 27.57 2.77
N ASP A 637 -2.23 28.31 3.77
CA ASP A 637 -3.39 29.21 3.66
C ASP A 637 -3.15 30.27 2.57
N PHE A 638 -1.93 30.84 2.53
CA PHE A 638 -1.57 31.84 1.52
C PHE A 638 -1.65 31.29 0.07
N ALA A 639 -1.28 30.03 -0.15
CA ALA A 639 -1.42 29.37 -1.44
C ALA A 639 -2.86 28.97 -1.75
N GLU A 640 -3.65 28.55 -0.76
CA GLU A 640 -5.06 28.15 -0.97
C GLU A 640 -5.91 29.32 -1.49
N GLU A 641 -5.65 30.53 -1.01
CA GLU A 641 -6.27 31.76 -1.51
C GLU A 641 -5.83 32.16 -2.93
N ARG A 642 -4.77 31.55 -3.48
CA ARG A 642 -4.09 31.98 -4.72
C ARG A 642 -3.82 30.79 -5.64
N PRO A 643 -4.73 30.45 -6.57
CA PRO A 643 -4.64 29.23 -7.40
C PRO A 643 -3.39 29.07 -8.28
N HIS A 644 -2.64 30.16 -8.51
CA HIS A 644 -1.40 30.16 -9.29
C HIS A 644 -0.15 29.86 -8.44
N LEU A 645 -0.29 29.85 -7.11
CA LEU A 645 0.76 29.45 -6.18
C LEU A 645 0.57 28.02 -5.73
N ARG A 646 1.67 27.38 -5.34
CA ARG A 646 1.60 26.06 -4.71
C ARG A 646 2.55 25.96 -3.53
N TYR A 647 2.01 25.60 -2.37
CA TYR A 647 2.79 25.13 -1.24
C TYR A 647 2.75 23.61 -1.17
N VAL A 648 3.93 22.98 -1.19
CA VAL A 648 4.10 21.53 -1.03
C VAL A 648 4.68 21.26 0.35
N ARG A 649 3.86 20.69 1.24
CA ARG A 649 4.29 20.32 2.59
C ARG A 649 5.37 19.24 2.57
N GLY A 650 6.11 19.18 3.68
CA GLY A 650 7.16 18.19 3.90
C GLY A 650 6.66 16.75 3.97
N ASP A 651 7.37 15.85 3.29
CA ASP A 651 7.17 14.41 3.26
C ASP A 651 8.40 13.69 2.64
N SER A 652 8.30 12.40 2.33
CA SER A 652 9.22 11.73 1.40
C SER A 652 9.10 12.35 0.00
N ALA A 653 10.22 12.73 -0.62
CA ALA A 653 10.22 13.41 -1.92
C ALA A 653 9.50 12.63 -3.04
N ILE A 654 9.44 11.29 -2.94
CA ILE A 654 8.77 10.44 -3.94
C ILE A 654 7.25 10.42 -3.76
N ASP A 655 6.74 10.87 -2.61
CA ASP A 655 5.31 11.00 -2.31
C ASP A 655 4.81 12.44 -2.43
N MET A 656 5.71 13.40 -2.55
CA MET A 656 5.35 14.77 -2.85
C MET A 656 4.81 14.87 -4.30
N PRO A 657 3.82 15.74 -4.56
CA PRO A 657 3.29 16.00 -5.90
C PRO A 657 4.25 16.86 -6.75
N LEU A 658 5.51 16.42 -6.88
CA LEU A 658 6.56 17.15 -7.60
C LEU A 658 6.36 17.14 -9.11
N ALA A 659 5.58 16.18 -9.63
CA ALA A 659 5.22 16.09 -11.04
C ALA A 659 4.32 17.26 -11.49
N ASP A 660 3.56 17.85 -10.56
CA ASP A 660 2.62 18.92 -10.84
C ASP A 660 3.31 20.29 -10.97
N VAL A 661 4.59 20.39 -10.62
CA VAL A 661 5.39 21.61 -10.79
C VAL A 661 5.57 21.90 -12.28
N GLU A 662 5.13 23.08 -12.73
CA GLU A 662 5.18 23.48 -14.13
C GLU A 662 6.62 23.73 -14.60
N PRO A 663 6.98 23.36 -15.84
CA PRO A 663 8.25 23.74 -16.47
C PRO A 663 8.50 25.25 -16.41
N GLY A 664 9.75 25.65 -16.15
CA GLY A 664 10.14 27.05 -16.10
C GLY A 664 9.64 27.87 -14.89
N SER A 665 8.83 27.27 -14.00
CA SER A 665 8.43 27.93 -12.75
C SER A 665 9.62 28.22 -11.82
N THR A 666 9.51 29.23 -10.96
CA THR A 666 10.52 29.48 -9.92
C THR A 666 10.12 28.78 -8.63
N VAL A 667 10.90 27.78 -8.24
CA VAL A 667 10.60 26.87 -7.12
C VAL A 667 11.50 27.15 -5.94
N GLY A 668 10.93 27.55 -4.81
CA GLY A 668 11.61 27.63 -3.53
C GLY A 668 11.71 26.27 -2.86
N VAL A 669 12.86 25.91 -2.29
CA VAL A 669 13.02 24.65 -1.53
C VAL A 669 13.57 24.89 -0.13
N ILE A 670 12.73 24.67 0.89
CA ILE A 670 13.08 24.84 2.30
C ILE A 670 13.88 23.64 2.78
N GLY A 671 15.11 23.90 3.25
CA GLY A 671 16.00 22.89 3.78
C GLY A 671 16.94 22.30 2.72
N LEU A 672 18.15 21.96 3.14
CA LEU A 672 19.22 21.41 2.30
C LEU A 672 19.71 20.06 2.84
N GLY A 673 18.79 19.26 3.40
CA GLY A 673 19.05 17.92 3.96
C GLY A 673 19.17 16.83 2.89
N LEU A 674 19.08 15.55 3.29
CA LEU A 674 19.14 14.43 2.32
C LEU A 674 17.98 14.46 1.32
N SER A 675 16.77 14.70 1.80
CA SER A 675 15.55 14.81 1.00
C SER A 675 15.59 15.94 -0.04
N PHE A 676 16.38 17.00 0.19
CA PHE A 676 16.59 18.05 -0.81
C PHE A 676 17.23 17.49 -2.08
N TYR A 677 18.19 16.56 -1.97
CA TYR A 677 18.80 15.94 -3.14
C TYR A 677 17.79 15.12 -3.96
N ASP A 678 16.79 14.53 -3.31
CA ASP A 678 15.75 13.78 -4.01
C ASP A 678 14.74 14.71 -4.67
N VAL A 679 14.38 15.83 -4.03
CA VAL A 679 13.55 16.88 -4.64
C VAL A 679 14.24 17.43 -5.88
N VAL A 680 15.54 17.75 -5.79
CA VAL A 680 16.34 18.21 -6.94
C VAL A 680 16.40 17.14 -8.02
N ALA A 681 16.65 15.88 -7.67
CA ALA A 681 16.67 14.78 -8.65
C ALA A 681 15.32 14.59 -9.35
N ALA A 682 14.20 14.72 -8.63
CA ALA A 682 12.85 14.64 -9.19
C ALA A 682 12.57 15.78 -10.18
N LEU A 683 13.01 17.00 -9.87
CA LEU A 683 12.81 18.19 -10.69
C LEU A 683 13.82 18.32 -11.84
N THR A 684 14.84 17.46 -11.90
CA THR A 684 15.90 17.48 -12.93
C THR A 684 15.93 16.16 -13.72
N THR A 685 16.57 15.12 -13.18
CA THR A 685 16.62 13.79 -13.81
C THR A 685 15.23 13.19 -13.98
N GLY A 686 14.33 13.36 -13.03
CA GLY A 686 12.92 12.95 -13.14
C GLY A 686 12.15 13.66 -14.26
N ARG A 687 12.66 14.81 -14.72
CA ARG A 687 12.15 15.55 -15.88
C ARG A 687 12.88 15.22 -17.19
N GLY A 688 13.82 14.29 -17.17
CA GLY A 688 14.50 13.77 -18.36
C GLY A 688 15.85 14.41 -18.65
N GLY A 689 16.31 15.39 -17.86
CA GLY A 689 17.67 15.93 -17.99
C GLY A 689 18.73 14.93 -17.55
N ARG A 690 19.96 15.10 -18.05
CA ARG A 690 21.03 14.09 -17.96
C ARG A 690 22.32 14.70 -17.42
N PHE A 691 23.05 13.91 -16.64
CA PHE A 691 24.42 14.25 -16.24
C PHE A 691 25.38 13.48 -17.13
N VAL A 692 26.28 14.19 -17.81
CA VAL A 692 27.30 13.61 -18.68
C VAL A 692 28.70 13.90 -18.13
N PRO A 693 29.67 12.98 -18.25
CA PRO A 693 31.04 13.24 -17.84
C PRO A 693 31.65 14.44 -18.59
N ASP A 694 32.37 15.31 -17.87
CA ASP A 694 33.06 16.46 -18.46
C ASP A 694 34.29 16.84 -17.61
N GLY A 695 35.50 16.77 -18.19
CA GLY A 695 36.72 17.30 -17.56
C GLY A 695 37.02 16.85 -16.11
N GLY A 696 36.71 15.60 -15.74
CA GLY A 696 36.86 15.09 -14.36
C GLY A 696 35.69 15.40 -13.41
N GLY A 697 34.66 16.10 -13.91
CA GLY A 697 33.40 16.38 -13.23
C GLY A 697 32.18 15.91 -14.03
N LEU A 698 31.06 16.59 -13.82
CA LEU A 698 29.80 16.36 -14.53
C LEU A 698 29.32 17.66 -15.17
N ARG A 699 28.79 17.58 -16.38
CA ARG A 699 28.00 18.62 -17.03
C ARG A 699 26.54 18.19 -17.06
N TYR A 700 25.62 19.11 -16.79
CA TYR A 700 24.19 18.84 -16.88
C TYR A 700 23.62 19.25 -18.23
N GLU A 701 22.85 18.37 -18.85
CA GLU A 701 22.12 18.58 -20.10
C GLU A 701 20.61 18.67 -19.78
N PRO A 702 20.01 19.87 -19.83
CA PRO A 702 18.59 20.06 -19.53
C PRO A 702 17.70 19.45 -20.60
N SER A 703 16.53 18.98 -20.19
CA SER A 703 15.46 18.52 -21.09
C SER A 703 14.57 19.66 -21.59
N GLY A 704 14.62 20.83 -20.94
CA GLY A 704 13.71 21.95 -21.17
C GLY A 704 12.42 21.89 -20.34
N ARG A 705 12.29 20.87 -19.47
CA ARG A 705 11.14 20.70 -18.57
C ARG A 705 11.45 21.04 -17.10
N GLU A 706 12.69 21.43 -16.83
CA GLU A 706 13.15 21.76 -15.49
C GLU A 706 12.60 23.13 -15.02
N PRO A 707 12.26 23.29 -13.73
CA PRO A 707 12.06 24.60 -13.13
C PRO A 707 13.40 25.25 -12.75
N LEU A 708 13.38 26.54 -12.41
CA LEU A 708 14.47 27.19 -11.69
C LEU A 708 14.32 26.90 -10.19
N VAL A 709 15.28 26.20 -9.59
CA VAL A 709 15.26 25.86 -8.16
C VAL A 709 16.06 26.89 -7.35
N VAL A 710 15.43 27.48 -6.34
CA VAL A 710 16.06 28.38 -5.36
C VAL A 710 15.91 27.78 -3.97
N ALA A 711 16.98 27.16 -3.48
CA ALA A 711 16.97 26.43 -2.22
C ALA A 711 17.74 27.16 -1.13
N GLY A 712 17.52 26.77 0.13
CA GLY A 712 18.10 27.50 1.24
C GLY A 712 17.80 26.90 2.59
N SER A 713 18.71 27.13 3.54
CA SER A 713 18.60 26.71 4.94
C SER A 713 19.24 27.74 5.85
N ARG A 714 19.13 27.55 7.18
CA ARG A 714 19.81 28.39 8.18
C ARG A 714 21.32 28.53 7.93
N SER A 715 21.97 27.49 7.41
CA SER A 715 23.42 27.50 7.13
C SER A 715 23.82 28.08 5.78
N GLY A 716 22.91 28.04 4.80
CA GLY A 716 23.26 28.17 3.38
C GLY A 716 24.04 26.98 2.80
N VAL A 717 24.53 26.03 3.57
CA VAL A 717 25.34 24.91 3.06
C VAL A 717 24.46 23.66 2.88
N PRO A 718 24.52 22.95 1.74
CA PRO A 718 24.00 21.61 1.58
C PRO A 718 24.71 20.58 2.49
N LEU A 719 24.13 19.39 2.68
CA LEU A 719 24.89 18.32 3.34
C LEU A 719 26.13 17.96 2.52
N LEU A 720 27.27 17.83 3.21
CA LEU A 720 28.57 17.48 2.64
C LEU A 720 28.67 15.99 2.30
N ALA A 721 29.55 15.57 1.41
CA ALA A 721 29.69 14.18 1.00
C ALA A 721 30.20 13.30 2.14
N ARG A 722 29.80 12.02 2.14
CA ARG A 722 30.53 11.01 2.93
C ARG A 722 31.91 10.76 2.34
N GLY A 723 32.87 10.41 3.19
CA GLY A 723 34.16 9.91 2.72
C GLY A 723 34.00 8.58 2.00
N ARG A 724 34.86 8.34 1.00
CA ARG A 724 34.98 7.04 0.34
C ARG A 724 35.15 5.96 1.40
N ASN A 725 34.29 4.95 1.34
CA ASN A 725 34.29 3.91 2.37
C ASN A 725 35.52 3.00 2.24
N GLN A 726 36.30 2.93 3.30
CA GLN A 726 37.49 2.07 3.46
C GLN A 726 37.29 1.03 4.57
N LYS A 727 36.16 1.13 5.31
CA LYS A 727 35.83 0.22 6.39
C LYS A 727 35.11 -1.01 5.82
N GLY A 728 35.60 -2.20 6.17
CA GLY A 728 34.98 -3.46 5.80
C GLY A 728 33.56 -3.64 6.36
N PRO A 729 32.79 -4.59 5.83
CA PRO A 729 31.39 -4.82 6.24
C PRO A 729 31.25 -5.14 7.73
N GLN A 730 32.22 -5.84 8.32
CA GLN A 730 32.22 -6.24 9.74
C GLN A 730 33.00 -5.29 10.65
N HIS A 731 33.43 -4.13 10.15
CA HIS A 731 34.23 -3.19 10.94
C HIS A 731 33.45 -2.71 12.18
N THR A 732 34.10 -2.82 13.34
CA THR A 732 33.58 -2.33 14.62
C THR A 732 34.59 -1.39 15.24
N TYR A 733 34.18 -0.15 15.43
CA TYR A 733 34.97 0.84 16.16
C TYR A 733 34.87 0.60 17.67
N ARG A 734 36.00 0.69 18.37
CA ARG A 734 36.06 0.61 19.83
C ARG A 734 36.54 1.96 20.38
N PRO A 735 35.65 2.78 20.97
CA PRO A 735 36.06 4.07 21.51
C PRO A 735 36.98 3.89 22.71
N ARG A 736 37.95 4.81 22.89
CA ARG A 736 38.91 4.76 24.02
C ARG A 736 38.55 5.73 25.15
N LEU A 737 37.94 6.85 24.81
CA LEU A 737 37.57 7.95 25.70
C LEU A 737 36.05 8.05 25.81
N PHE A 738 35.31 8.05 24.70
CA PHE A 738 33.86 8.13 24.74
C PHE A 738 33.21 6.74 24.84
N THR A 739 33.28 6.11 26.01
CA THR A 739 32.83 4.72 26.23
C THR A 739 31.45 4.61 26.89
N ARG A 740 30.77 3.46 26.70
CA ARG A 740 29.46 3.20 27.34
C ARG A 740 29.58 3.17 28.86
N GLU A 741 30.65 2.60 29.38
CA GLU A 741 30.92 2.47 30.81
C GLU A 741 31.03 3.85 31.46
N ARG A 742 31.71 4.78 30.81
CA ARG A 742 31.85 6.17 31.28
C ARG A 742 30.52 6.89 31.32
N ILE A 743 29.75 6.84 30.23
CA ILE A 743 28.42 7.48 30.19
C ILE A 743 27.46 6.86 31.20
N ARG A 744 27.48 5.54 31.39
CA ARG A 744 26.70 4.87 32.43
C ARG A 744 27.10 5.32 33.83
N ALA A 745 28.40 5.48 34.09
CA ALA A 745 28.89 5.97 35.37
C ALA A 745 28.40 7.40 35.65
N LEU A 746 28.46 8.30 34.66
CA LEU A 746 27.91 9.65 34.78
C LEU A 746 26.40 9.62 35.07
N ARG A 747 25.63 8.82 34.32
CA ARG A 747 24.17 8.70 34.51
C ARG A 747 23.74 8.16 35.89
N ARG A 748 24.63 7.49 36.64
CA ARG A 748 24.30 7.05 38.01
C ARG A 748 24.05 8.21 38.96
N HIS A 749 24.59 9.39 38.66
CA HIS A 749 24.43 10.60 39.48
C HIS A 749 23.17 11.41 39.11
N GLY A 750 22.42 10.99 38.08
CA GLY A 750 21.20 11.65 37.65
C GLY A 750 21.18 11.95 36.16
N GLN A 751 20.36 12.91 35.77
CA GLN A 751 20.31 13.42 34.40
C GLN A 751 21.57 14.26 34.11
N LEU A 752 22.06 14.15 32.88
CA LEU A 752 23.29 14.80 32.44
C LEU A 752 23.00 16.14 31.76
N ASP A 753 23.94 17.07 31.87
CA ASP A 753 24.07 18.20 30.96
C ASP A 753 24.86 17.73 29.73
N PHE A 754 24.28 17.87 28.54
CA PHE A 754 24.92 17.41 27.31
C PHE A 754 26.22 18.16 27.01
N ARG A 755 26.27 19.48 27.23
CA ARG A 755 27.44 20.30 26.93
C ARG A 755 28.57 20.09 27.93
N ALA A 756 28.24 19.93 29.21
CA ALA A 756 29.24 19.76 30.26
C ALA A 756 29.68 18.29 30.42
N ASP A 757 28.74 17.35 30.41
CA ASP A 757 29.03 15.96 30.83
C ASP A 757 29.28 15.01 29.65
N VAL A 758 28.78 15.32 28.44
CA VAL A 758 28.78 14.36 27.31
C VAL A 758 29.65 14.86 26.15
N LEU A 759 29.42 16.09 25.68
CA LEU A 759 30.07 16.66 24.51
C LEU A 759 31.60 16.69 24.61
N PRO A 760 32.24 17.04 25.76
CA PRO A 760 33.71 17.10 25.84
C PRO A 760 34.35 15.73 25.58
N TRP A 761 33.71 14.65 26.03
CA TRP A 761 34.20 13.29 25.79
C TRP A 761 34.04 12.86 24.34
N LEU A 762 32.91 13.21 23.71
CA LEU A 762 32.71 12.96 22.29
C LEU A 762 33.77 13.71 21.46
N LEU A 763 33.97 14.99 21.73
CA LEU A 763 34.96 15.80 21.01
C LEU A 763 36.37 15.28 21.23
N ALA A 764 36.73 14.83 22.43
CA ALA A 764 38.01 14.19 22.70
C ALA A 764 38.21 12.90 21.88
N GLU A 765 37.18 12.07 21.73
CA GLU A 765 37.23 10.86 20.89
C GLU A 765 37.40 11.19 19.41
N VAL A 766 36.64 12.18 18.91
CA VAL A 766 36.74 12.66 17.53
C VAL A 766 38.13 13.25 17.26
N GLU A 767 38.65 14.04 18.20
CA GLU A 767 39.99 14.63 18.13
C GLU A 767 41.09 13.55 18.17
N LEU A 768 40.90 12.51 18.97
CA LEU A 768 41.80 11.36 19.05
C LEU A 768 41.91 10.67 17.69
N VAL A 769 40.78 10.41 17.02
CA VAL A 769 40.79 9.79 15.70
C VAL A 769 41.43 10.72 14.67
N ARG A 770 41.05 12.00 14.66
CA ARG A 770 41.61 12.99 13.72
C ARG A 770 43.13 13.07 13.81
N CYS A 771 43.66 13.23 15.01
CA CYS A 771 45.10 13.31 15.26
C CYS A 771 45.80 11.99 14.96
N ALA A 772 45.22 10.86 15.35
CA ALA A 772 45.83 9.56 15.11
C ALA A 772 45.88 9.20 13.63
N THR A 773 44.85 9.53 12.85
CA THR A 773 44.84 9.35 11.39
C THR A 773 45.86 10.25 10.71
N ALA A 774 46.00 11.52 11.14
CA ALA A 774 47.03 12.41 10.62
C ALA A 774 48.45 11.91 10.95
N LEU A 775 48.70 11.49 12.18
CA LEU A 775 49.99 10.90 12.59
C LEU A 775 50.28 9.59 11.85
N HIS A 776 49.26 8.77 11.60
CA HIS A 776 49.41 7.54 10.83
C HIS A 776 49.88 7.83 9.40
N ARG A 777 49.28 8.83 8.76
CA ARG A 777 49.63 9.26 7.41
C ARG A 777 51.05 9.84 7.34
N ASP A 778 51.42 10.67 8.30
CA ASP A 778 52.67 11.45 8.23
C ASP A 778 53.87 10.65 8.80
N TYR A 779 53.64 9.73 9.75
CA TYR A 779 54.70 9.04 10.51
C TYR A 779 54.51 7.52 10.68
N GLY A 780 53.40 6.95 10.18
CA GLY A 780 53.13 5.51 10.23
C GLY A 780 52.34 5.02 11.45
N PRO A 781 51.92 3.74 11.45
CA PRO A 781 51.00 3.16 12.43
C PRO A 781 51.54 3.12 13.87
N ASP A 782 52.84 2.91 14.06
CA ASP A 782 53.45 2.78 15.39
C ASP A 782 53.38 4.10 16.18
N ILE A 783 53.66 5.22 15.51
CA ILE A 783 53.58 6.55 16.11
C ILE A 783 52.12 6.90 16.45
N ALA A 784 51.19 6.57 15.55
CA ALA A 784 49.77 6.78 15.79
C ALA A 784 49.26 5.95 17.00
N GLU A 785 49.70 4.71 17.16
CA GLU A 785 49.30 3.88 18.30
C GLU A 785 49.93 4.37 19.60
N ARG A 786 51.21 4.75 19.59
CA ARG A 786 51.87 5.37 20.74
C ARG A 786 51.11 6.63 21.18
N PHE A 787 50.76 7.50 20.24
CA PHE A 787 49.93 8.68 20.52
C PHE A 787 48.61 8.30 21.16
N ARG A 788 47.88 7.31 20.63
CA ARG A 788 46.58 6.91 21.19
C ARG A 788 46.72 6.46 22.65
N HIS A 789 47.78 5.72 22.98
CA HIS A 789 48.07 5.32 24.36
C HIS A 789 48.42 6.52 25.25
N GLU A 790 49.35 7.38 24.82
CA GLU A 790 49.75 8.58 25.57
C GLU A 790 48.60 9.55 25.81
N ALA A 791 47.74 9.75 24.81
CA ALA A 791 46.56 10.61 24.92
C ALA A 791 45.54 10.03 25.92
N GLN A 792 45.29 8.71 25.86
CA GLN A 792 44.38 8.04 26.79
C GLN A 792 44.85 8.14 28.25
N GLU A 793 46.14 7.93 28.51
CA GLU A 793 46.71 8.07 29.85
C GLU A 793 46.73 9.53 30.32
N ALA A 794 47.06 10.48 29.43
CA ALA A 794 47.02 11.90 29.77
C ALA A 794 45.62 12.38 30.14
N VAL A 795 44.58 11.92 29.42
CA VAL A 795 43.18 12.23 29.72
C VAL A 795 42.73 11.60 31.03
N ARG A 796 43.24 10.42 31.41
CA ARG A 796 42.95 9.81 32.73
C ARG A 796 43.55 10.60 33.89
N ALA A 797 44.67 11.29 33.65
CA ALA A 797 45.41 12.03 34.68
C ALA A 797 45.00 13.51 34.81
N ALA A 798 44.16 14.05 33.91
CA ALA A 798 43.79 15.46 33.85
C ALA A 798 42.28 15.70 34.02
N ASP A 799 41.90 16.84 34.62
CA ASP A 799 40.51 17.34 34.77
C ASP A 799 40.57 18.88 34.63
N PRO A 800 39.82 19.56 33.73
CA PRO A 800 38.56 19.17 33.06
C PRO A 800 38.51 19.25 31.52
N ASP A 801 39.65 19.37 30.82
CA ASP A 801 39.70 19.56 29.35
C ASP A 801 40.23 18.31 28.61
N PRO A 802 39.38 17.30 28.31
CA PRO A 802 39.82 16.08 27.66
C PRO A 802 40.21 16.31 26.19
N GLN A 803 39.49 17.15 25.46
CA GLN A 803 39.76 17.43 24.04
C GLN A 803 41.12 18.11 23.85
N GLY A 804 41.37 19.22 24.56
CA GLY A 804 42.63 19.93 24.46
C GLY A 804 43.79 19.08 24.99
N THR A 805 43.55 18.17 25.94
CA THR A 805 44.57 17.21 26.40
C THR A 805 44.98 16.24 25.30
N VAL A 806 44.03 15.71 24.52
CA VAL A 806 44.32 14.89 23.33
C VAL A 806 45.12 15.70 22.30
N PHE A 807 44.69 16.93 22.01
CA PHE A 807 45.38 17.79 21.04
C PHE A 807 46.84 18.11 21.47
N ARG A 808 47.07 18.43 22.75
CA ARG A 808 48.41 18.63 23.32
C ARG A 808 49.28 17.36 23.25
N ALA A 809 48.69 16.18 23.45
CA ALA A 809 49.40 14.91 23.29
C ALA A 809 49.84 14.68 21.83
N ALA A 810 49.01 15.04 20.85
CA ALA A 810 49.36 14.93 19.44
C ALA A 810 50.55 15.83 19.06
N ALA A 811 50.58 17.05 19.61
CA ALA A 811 51.70 17.96 19.45
C ALA A 811 53.01 17.40 20.03
N ARG A 812 52.97 16.68 21.17
CA ARG A 812 54.17 16.00 21.71
C ARG A 812 54.68 14.89 20.79
N CYS A 813 53.77 14.22 20.07
CA CYS A 813 54.10 13.21 19.07
C CYS A 813 54.58 13.78 17.71
N GLY A 814 54.75 15.09 17.59
CA GLY A 814 55.32 15.72 16.39
C GLY A 814 54.29 16.31 15.41
N LEU A 815 52.99 16.17 15.68
CA LEU A 815 51.96 16.76 14.83
C LEU A 815 52.04 18.30 14.88
N ARG A 816 52.15 18.96 13.72
CA ARG A 816 52.25 20.43 13.58
C ARG A 816 51.26 20.91 12.53
N GLY A 817 50.89 22.19 12.58
CA GLY A 817 50.07 22.83 11.55
C GLY A 817 48.56 22.55 11.61
N LEU A 818 48.10 21.72 12.56
CA LEU A 818 46.68 21.57 12.86
C LEU A 818 46.26 22.52 13.97
N ARG A 819 45.01 22.98 13.91
CA ARG A 819 44.32 23.62 15.04
C ARG A 819 43.51 22.57 15.79
N GLU A 820 43.18 22.88 17.04
CA GLU A 820 42.19 22.11 17.79
C GLU A 820 40.86 22.11 17.02
N LEU A 821 40.17 20.96 17.03
CA LEU A 821 38.94 20.79 16.28
C LEU A 821 37.80 21.65 16.84
N ASP A 822 37.13 22.38 15.95
CA ASP A 822 35.83 22.99 16.24
C ASP A 822 34.81 22.51 15.20
N LEU A 823 33.84 21.73 15.66
CA LEU A 823 32.77 21.22 14.79
C LEU A 823 31.78 22.32 14.38
N GLU A 824 31.62 23.39 15.17
CA GLU A 824 30.75 24.51 14.80
C GLU A 824 31.32 25.26 13.60
N ASP A 825 32.63 25.53 13.57
CA ASP A 825 33.29 26.17 12.45
C ASP A 825 33.08 25.39 11.15
N TRP A 826 33.16 24.06 11.22
CA TRP A 826 32.95 23.19 10.05
C TRP A 826 31.47 23.11 9.65
N ALA A 827 30.56 23.12 10.61
CA ALA A 827 29.13 23.07 10.32
C ALA A 827 28.57 24.41 9.82
N TRP A 828 29.20 25.53 10.18
CA TRP A 828 28.74 26.87 9.86
C TRP A 828 29.86 27.74 9.24
N PRO A 829 30.46 27.33 8.10
CA PRO A 829 31.65 27.98 7.53
C PRO A 829 31.41 29.42 7.05
N PHE A 830 30.14 29.83 6.95
CA PHE A 830 29.72 31.17 6.57
C PHE A 830 29.16 32.01 7.71
N ARG A 831 29.22 31.52 8.96
CA ARG A 831 28.74 32.26 10.14
C ARG A 831 29.46 33.62 10.22
N GLY A 832 28.68 34.70 10.32
CA GLY A 832 29.21 36.07 10.44
C GLY A 832 29.74 36.69 9.14
N ARG A 833 29.75 35.96 8.01
CA ARG A 833 30.20 36.50 6.71
C ARG A 833 29.05 37.22 5.99
N ARG A 834 29.39 38.22 5.17
CA ARG A 834 28.46 38.89 4.26
C ARG A 834 29.02 38.86 2.85
N PHE A 835 28.15 38.68 1.86
CA PHE A 835 28.50 38.54 0.47
C PHE A 835 27.90 39.70 -0.35
N PRO A 836 28.70 40.35 -1.21
CA PRO A 836 28.27 41.52 -1.97
C PRO A 836 27.31 41.18 -3.13
N SER A 837 27.20 39.91 -3.51
CA SER A 837 26.29 39.45 -4.56
C SER A 837 25.98 37.94 -4.42
N ARG A 838 24.97 37.47 -5.14
CA ARG A 838 24.66 36.04 -5.27
C ARG A 838 25.81 35.25 -5.88
N ALA A 839 26.48 35.80 -6.89
CA ALA A 839 27.61 35.16 -7.57
C ALA A 839 28.79 34.96 -6.59
N ALA A 840 29.16 35.99 -5.82
CA ALA A 840 30.24 35.88 -4.85
C ALA A 840 29.98 34.81 -3.79
N TYR A 841 28.73 34.65 -3.36
CA TYR A 841 28.36 33.57 -2.46
C TYR A 841 28.41 32.19 -3.13
N GLN A 842 27.92 32.09 -4.37
CA GLN A 842 27.92 30.84 -5.14
C GLN A 842 29.34 30.33 -5.42
N ASP A 843 30.29 31.23 -5.72
CA ASP A 843 31.70 30.89 -5.93
C ASP A 843 32.33 30.29 -4.67
N GLU A 844 32.09 30.92 -3.52
CA GLU A 844 32.58 30.45 -2.21
C GLU A 844 31.94 29.12 -1.79
N LEU A 845 30.64 28.95 -2.06
CA LEU A 845 29.95 27.68 -1.84
C LEU A 845 30.51 26.59 -2.74
N ALA A 846 30.71 26.87 -4.03
CA ALA A 846 31.26 25.90 -4.97
C ALA A 846 32.70 25.49 -4.59
N ALA A 847 33.54 26.45 -4.14
CA ALA A 847 34.87 26.16 -3.62
C ALA A 847 34.83 25.25 -2.39
N LEU A 848 33.93 25.51 -1.44
CA LEU A 848 33.72 24.65 -0.27
C LEU A 848 33.32 23.22 -0.68
N LEU A 849 32.37 23.07 -1.61
CA LEU A 849 31.89 21.75 -2.06
C LEU A 849 32.98 20.98 -2.83
N ARG A 850 33.80 21.65 -3.64
CA ARG A 850 34.95 21.02 -4.31
C ARG A 850 36.00 20.56 -3.30
N ARG A 851 36.33 21.39 -2.30
CA ARG A 851 37.24 21.00 -1.22
C ARG A 851 36.70 19.82 -0.41
N ASP A 852 35.39 19.77 -0.16
CA ASP A 852 34.77 18.65 0.52
C ASP A 852 34.85 17.34 -0.28
N LEU A 853 34.71 17.41 -1.61
CA LEU A 853 34.90 16.26 -2.49
C LEU A 853 36.34 15.72 -2.43
N GLU A 854 37.35 16.60 -2.40
CA GLU A 854 38.75 16.18 -2.21
C GLU A 854 38.94 15.45 -0.87
N LEU A 855 38.40 16.03 0.22
CA LEU A 855 38.43 15.40 1.55
C LEU A 855 37.65 14.07 1.57
N ALA A 856 36.56 13.98 0.79
CA ALA A 856 35.80 12.75 0.65
C ALA A 856 36.60 11.66 -0.08
N ASP A 857 37.37 12.02 -1.11
CA ASP A 857 38.24 11.10 -1.85
C ASP A 857 39.40 10.55 -0.99
N GLU A 858 39.88 11.30 0.02
CA GLU A 858 40.83 10.79 1.02
C GLU A 858 40.27 9.61 1.84
N GLY A 859 38.95 9.50 1.97
CA GLY A 859 38.25 8.37 2.55
C GLY A 859 38.02 8.42 4.08
N ASN A 860 37.18 7.51 4.58
CA ASN A 860 36.71 7.50 5.98
C ASN A 860 37.61 6.73 6.97
N ALA A 861 38.80 6.32 6.57
CA ALA A 861 39.81 5.71 7.44
C ALA A 861 41.18 6.39 7.33
N GLU A 862 41.59 6.73 6.10
CA GLU A 862 42.91 7.33 5.82
C GLU A 862 42.88 8.86 5.83
N GLY A 863 41.75 9.48 5.49
CA GLY A 863 41.55 10.92 5.52
C GLY A 863 41.21 11.43 6.93
N PRO A 864 42.03 12.28 7.57
CA PRO A 864 41.81 12.71 8.96
C PRO A 864 40.45 13.35 9.22
N VAL A 865 39.94 14.13 8.27
CA VAL A 865 38.65 14.84 8.40
C VAL A 865 37.47 13.88 8.32
N LYS A 866 37.41 13.05 7.27
CA LYS A 866 36.27 12.13 7.10
C LYS A 866 36.32 10.96 8.08
N ALA A 867 37.51 10.53 8.50
CA ALA A 867 37.66 9.50 9.54
C ALA A 867 37.08 9.95 10.88
N CYS A 868 37.41 11.17 11.34
CA CYS A 868 36.92 11.66 12.63
C CYS A 868 35.41 11.94 12.62
N LEU A 869 34.87 12.44 11.50
CA LEU A 869 33.42 12.63 11.35
C LEU A 869 32.68 11.28 11.32
N ASP A 870 33.25 10.26 10.71
CA ASP A 870 32.67 8.91 10.69
C ASP A 870 32.69 8.26 12.09
N THR A 871 33.63 8.63 12.96
CA THR A 871 33.65 8.19 14.37
C THR A 871 32.36 8.55 15.10
N ILE A 872 31.75 9.70 14.82
CA ILE A 872 30.48 10.11 15.45
C ILE A 872 29.35 9.13 15.08
N ARG A 873 29.36 8.59 13.85
CA ARG A 873 28.44 7.52 13.42
C ARG A 873 28.74 6.22 14.16
N ASP A 874 30.01 5.87 14.30
CA ASP A 874 30.44 4.65 14.96
C ASP A 874 30.12 4.63 16.47
N VAL A 875 30.24 5.77 17.16
CA VAL A 875 29.95 5.89 18.60
C VAL A 875 28.50 6.28 18.90
N ARG A 876 27.62 6.26 17.91
CA ARG A 876 26.20 6.62 18.08
C ARG A 876 25.51 5.81 19.19
N GLY A 877 25.85 4.53 19.34
CA GLY A 877 25.32 3.70 20.44
C GLY A 877 25.75 4.18 21.84
N VAL A 878 26.91 4.86 21.95
CA VAL A 878 27.35 5.50 23.20
C VAL A 878 26.56 6.78 23.45
N LEU A 879 26.35 7.61 22.42
CA LEU A 879 25.48 8.80 22.52
C LEU A 879 24.06 8.43 22.96
N ARG A 880 23.49 7.37 22.39
CA ARG A 880 22.18 6.85 22.83
C ARG A 880 22.15 6.43 24.29
N THR A 881 23.25 5.90 24.81
CA THR A 881 23.37 5.57 26.24
C THR A 881 23.24 6.82 27.11
N ALA A 882 23.64 8.00 26.61
CA ALA A 882 23.49 9.27 27.33
C ALA A 882 22.06 9.84 27.25
N VAL A 883 21.39 9.70 26.10
CA VAL A 883 20.15 10.44 25.80
C VAL A 883 18.87 9.63 26.01
N ASP A 884 18.86 8.34 25.65
CA ASP A 884 17.65 7.51 25.69
C ASP A 884 17.02 7.52 27.11
N PHE A 885 15.70 7.61 27.14
CA PHE A 885 14.88 7.64 28.37
C PHE A 885 15.25 8.77 29.33
N ALA A 886 15.22 10.02 28.83
CA ALA A 886 15.46 11.23 29.64
C ALA A 886 16.81 11.20 30.37
N GLY A 887 17.85 10.67 29.72
CA GLY A 887 19.20 10.66 30.30
C GLY A 887 19.83 12.06 30.41
N LEU A 888 19.31 13.03 29.67
CA LEU A 888 19.68 14.45 29.75
C LEU A 888 18.65 15.26 30.55
N ALA A 889 19.11 16.33 31.21
CA ALA A 889 18.23 17.32 31.84
C ALA A 889 17.28 17.95 30.79
N PRO A 890 16.04 18.35 31.14
CA PRO A 890 15.05 18.82 30.18
C PRO A 890 15.54 19.93 29.23
N ASP A 891 16.17 20.96 29.79
CA ASP A 891 16.67 22.10 29.01
C ASP A 891 17.86 21.71 28.14
N SER A 892 18.80 20.91 28.65
CA SER A 892 19.95 20.45 27.87
C SER A 892 19.54 19.47 26.76
N HIS A 893 18.51 18.63 27.00
CA HIS A 893 17.93 17.80 25.96
C HIS A 893 17.33 18.65 24.82
N ARG A 894 16.55 19.70 25.18
CA ARG A 894 15.87 20.55 24.20
C ARG A 894 16.84 21.46 23.43
N GLU A 895 17.63 22.24 24.17
CA GLU A 895 18.47 23.31 23.61
C GLU A 895 19.80 22.75 23.10
N ASP A 896 20.57 22.11 23.97
CA ASP A 896 21.93 21.71 23.62
C ASP A 896 21.96 20.52 22.66
N PHE A 897 21.15 19.50 22.93
CA PHE A 897 21.16 18.28 22.14
C PHE A 897 20.32 18.40 20.86
N LEU A 898 19.00 18.61 20.97
CA LEU A 898 18.11 18.58 19.80
C LEU A 898 18.20 19.84 18.93
N ARG A 899 18.28 21.03 19.53
CA ARG A 899 18.28 22.29 18.77
C ARG A 899 19.66 22.62 18.19
N ASP A 900 20.75 22.39 18.95
CA ASP A 900 22.10 22.80 18.54
C ASP A 900 22.94 21.63 17.99
N PHE A 901 23.15 20.59 18.77
CA PHE A 901 24.07 19.49 18.41
C PHE A 901 23.56 18.61 17.26
N VAL A 902 22.30 18.14 17.30
CA VAL A 902 21.76 17.21 16.30
C VAL A 902 21.80 17.82 14.88
N PRO A 903 21.39 19.08 14.63
CA PRO A 903 21.52 19.70 13.31
C PRO A 903 22.97 19.87 12.86
N MET A 904 23.89 20.18 13.78
CA MET A 904 25.32 20.31 13.52
C MET A 904 25.93 18.98 13.06
N VAL A 905 25.74 17.91 13.85
CA VAL A 905 26.29 16.59 13.53
C VAL A 905 25.61 15.97 12.32
N SER A 906 24.31 16.16 12.16
CA SER A 906 23.60 15.69 10.96
C SER A 906 24.25 16.26 9.70
N ARG A 907 24.61 17.55 9.70
CA ARG A 907 25.30 18.20 8.58
C ARG A 907 26.63 17.56 8.23
N LEU A 908 27.42 17.24 9.26
CA LEU A 908 28.79 16.78 9.08
C LEU A 908 28.88 15.28 8.77
N THR A 909 27.90 14.47 9.21
CA THR A 909 28.04 13.00 9.26
C THR A 909 27.00 12.24 8.43
N THR A 910 25.85 12.84 8.09
CA THR A 910 24.75 12.12 7.40
C THR A 910 24.74 12.31 5.89
N GLY A 911 25.84 12.82 5.34
CA GLY A 911 26.02 13.20 3.94
C GLY A 911 25.51 12.24 2.86
N PRO A 912 25.22 12.73 1.66
CA PRO A 912 24.94 11.88 0.50
C PRO A 912 26.23 11.27 -0.08
N PRO A 913 26.10 10.32 -1.03
CA PRO A 913 27.23 9.84 -1.82
C PRO A 913 27.85 10.99 -2.64
N MET A 914 29.17 10.94 -2.88
CA MET A 914 29.92 11.98 -3.62
C MET A 914 29.31 12.37 -4.97
N VAL A 915 28.72 11.42 -5.69
CA VAL A 915 28.05 11.68 -6.97
C VAL A 915 26.95 12.74 -6.85
N ARG A 916 26.26 12.84 -5.70
CA ARG A 916 25.24 13.88 -5.46
C ARG A 916 25.83 15.28 -5.38
N LEU A 917 27.00 15.43 -4.77
CA LEU A 917 27.67 16.74 -4.72
C LEU A 917 28.20 17.13 -6.11
N ARG A 918 28.72 16.16 -6.89
CA ARG A 918 29.11 16.40 -8.29
C ARG A 918 27.91 16.83 -9.15
N GLN A 919 26.76 16.18 -8.98
CA GLN A 919 25.50 16.57 -9.64
C GLN A 919 25.04 17.97 -9.20
N LEU A 920 25.17 18.29 -7.92
CA LEU A 920 24.81 19.60 -7.38
C LEU A 920 25.66 20.72 -8.00
N LEU A 921 26.97 20.54 -8.08
CA LEU A 921 27.89 21.47 -8.74
C LEU A 921 27.51 21.68 -10.21
N ALA A 922 27.24 20.61 -10.95
CA ALA A 922 26.82 20.69 -12.34
C ALA A 922 25.51 21.49 -12.53
N LEU A 923 24.56 21.39 -11.59
CA LEU A 923 23.31 22.16 -11.62
C LEU A 923 23.50 23.63 -11.24
N LEU A 924 24.43 23.94 -10.33
CA LEU A 924 24.83 25.31 -10.00
C LEU A 924 25.48 25.98 -11.23
N ASP A 925 26.38 25.26 -11.90
CA ASP A 925 27.08 25.73 -13.10
C ASP A 925 26.10 25.92 -14.29
N ALA A 926 25.10 25.04 -14.43
CA ALA A 926 24.03 25.17 -15.41
C ALA A 926 23.02 26.30 -15.11
N GLY A 927 23.09 26.92 -13.93
CA GLY A 927 22.20 28.03 -13.53
C GLY A 927 20.76 27.62 -13.20
N LEU A 928 20.47 26.31 -13.14
CA LEU A 928 19.15 25.75 -12.82
C LEU A 928 18.92 25.58 -11.32
N LEU A 929 20.00 25.57 -10.53
CA LEU A 929 19.95 25.60 -9.08
C LEU A 929 20.63 26.85 -8.56
N ARG A 930 20.01 27.49 -7.56
CA ARG A 930 20.60 28.58 -6.78
C ARG A 930 20.42 28.30 -5.30
N ILE A 931 21.44 28.60 -4.51
CA ILE A 931 21.32 28.58 -3.05
C ILE A 931 21.20 30.02 -2.56
N ALA A 932 20.12 30.32 -1.83
CA ALA A 932 19.75 31.68 -1.45
C ALA A 932 20.79 32.37 -0.55
N GLY A 933 21.51 31.60 0.27
CA GLY A 933 22.53 32.09 1.19
C GLY A 933 22.32 31.64 2.64
N PRO A 934 23.27 31.95 3.55
CA PRO A 934 23.14 31.64 4.96
C PRO A 934 22.02 32.45 5.63
N GLY A 935 21.35 31.85 6.61
CA GLY A 935 20.20 32.46 7.28
C GLY A 935 18.99 32.66 6.36
N ALA A 936 18.82 31.81 5.34
CA ALA A 936 17.71 31.90 4.40
C ALA A 936 16.36 31.96 5.13
N ARG A 937 15.52 32.92 4.74
CA ARG A 937 14.17 33.15 5.26
C ARG A 937 13.18 32.96 4.12
N TYR A 938 12.11 32.23 4.42
CA TYR A 938 10.99 32.01 3.52
C TYR A 938 9.77 32.72 4.07
N GLY A 939 8.92 33.23 3.18
CA GLY A 939 7.69 33.88 3.58
C GLY A 939 6.73 34.04 2.41
N ALA A 940 5.52 34.44 2.76
CA ALA A 940 4.57 35.00 1.83
C ALA A 940 4.81 36.51 1.72
N ASP A 941 4.72 37.04 0.51
CA ASP A 941 4.81 38.48 0.21
C ASP A 941 3.44 38.94 -0.32
N PRO A 942 2.57 39.51 0.55
CA PRO A 942 1.23 39.93 0.17
C PRO A 942 1.21 41.00 -0.93
N ASP A 943 2.22 41.88 -0.95
CA ASP A 943 2.30 42.99 -1.91
C ASP A 943 2.57 42.48 -3.32
N SER A 944 3.48 41.50 -3.46
CA SER A 944 3.75 40.85 -4.74
C SER A 944 2.77 39.73 -5.09
N GLY A 945 1.96 39.28 -4.12
CA GLY A 945 1.07 38.13 -4.26
C GLY A 945 1.80 36.80 -4.48
N ARG A 946 3.09 36.70 -4.13
CA ARG A 946 3.94 35.51 -4.34
C ARG A 946 4.64 35.07 -3.06
N PHE A 947 5.22 33.87 -3.08
CA PHE A 947 6.19 33.48 -2.05
C PHE A 947 7.53 34.18 -2.29
N CYS A 948 8.36 34.29 -1.25
CA CYS A 948 9.71 34.82 -1.37
C CYS A 948 10.73 34.03 -0.55
N VAL A 949 11.97 34.03 -1.03
CA VAL A 949 13.15 33.60 -0.28
C VAL A 949 14.23 34.67 -0.32
N GLU A 950 14.87 34.92 0.81
CA GLU A 950 16.01 35.84 0.90
C GLU A 950 17.01 35.41 1.97
N SER A 951 18.27 35.85 1.82
CA SER A 951 19.31 35.72 2.83
C SER A 951 19.76 37.12 3.29
N PRO A 952 19.76 37.40 4.61
CA PRO A 952 20.25 38.68 5.13
C PRO A 952 21.78 38.85 4.98
N GLN A 953 22.49 37.78 4.63
CA GLN A 953 23.94 37.76 4.46
C GLN A 953 24.37 37.92 3.00
N VAL A 954 23.46 37.81 2.03
CA VAL A 954 23.77 37.88 0.60
C VAL A 954 22.99 39.04 -0.02
N ALA A 955 23.72 40.08 -0.45
CA ALA A 955 23.10 41.25 -1.06
C ALA A 955 22.35 40.87 -2.35
N GLY A 956 21.15 41.42 -2.50
CA GLY A 956 20.29 41.16 -3.64
C GLY A 956 19.77 39.73 -3.74
N SER A 957 19.76 38.92 -2.67
CA SER A 957 19.33 37.51 -2.70
C SER A 957 17.81 37.27 -2.82
N ARG A 958 16.99 38.29 -2.50
CA ARG A 958 15.52 38.19 -2.51
C ARG A 958 15.00 37.71 -3.87
N THR A 959 14.26 36.61 -3.88
CA THR A 959 13.71 36.00 -5.09
C THR A 959 12.24 35.64 -4.86
N ALA A 960 11.38 36.07 -5.79
CA ALA A 960 9.98 35.71 -5.81
C ALA A 960 9.81 34.28 -6.35
N LEU A 961 8.83 33.54 -5.81
CA LEU A 961 8.65 32.11 -6.04
C LEU A 961 7.18 31.81 -6.37
N ASP A 962 6.97 30.89 -7.31
CA ASP A 962 5.67 30.37 -7.73
C ASP A 962 5.25 29.17 -6.90
N VAL A 963 6.23 28.32 -6.59
CA VAL A 963 6.06 27.10 -5.83
C VAL A 963 6.99 27.13 -4.64
N LEU A 964 6.52 26.73 -3.46
CA LEU A 964 7.34 26.58 -2.27
C LEU A 964 7.23 25.15 -1.75
N ILE A 965 8.35 24.42 -1.78
CA ILE A 965 8.45 23.03 -1.34
C ILE A 965 9.18 22.98 -0.01
N ASP A 966 8.55 22.41 1.02
CA ASP A 966 9.25 22.06 2.25
C ASP A 966 9.95 20.71 2.07
N ALA A 967 11.27 20.70 1.87
CA ALA A 967 12.01 19.45 1.71
C ALA A 967 12.29 18.76 3.04
N ARG A 968 11.87 19.29 4.20
CA ARG A 968 12.10 18.66 5.50
C ARG A 968 11.09 17.54 5.72
N ILE A 969 11.57 16.34 6.06
CA ILE A 969 10.69 15.25 6.51
C ILE A 969 10.07 15.68 7.85
N PRO A 970 8.74 15.59 8.03
CA PRO A 970 8.10 15.91 9.29
C PRO A 970 8.64 15.05 10.43
N GLU A 971 9.03 15.70 11.53
CA GLU A 971 9.43 15.01 12.74
C GLU A 971 8.22 14.36 13.43
N PRO A 972 8.37 13.15 13.99
CA PRO A 972 7.30 12.50 14.74
C PRO A 972 6.94 13.33 15.98
N ASP A 973 5.66 13.60 16.17
CA ASP A 973 5.14 14.28 17.35
C ASP A 973 3.73 13.78 17.66
N LEU A 974 3.63 12.92 18.67
CA LEU A 974 2.37 12.32 19.11
C LEU A 974 1.32 13.37 19.49
N ARG A 975 1.74 14.55 19.97
CA ARG A 975 0.82 15.62 20.37
C ARG A 975 0.13 16.26 19.16
N ARG A 976 0.78 16.21 18.00
CA ARG A 976 0.28 16.74 16.71
C ARG A 976 -0.21 15.64 15.77
N ALA A 977 -0.20 14.37 16.21
CA ALA A 977 -0.82 13.28 15.47
C ALA A 977 -2.32 13.57 15.28
N HIS A 978 -2.82 13.38 14.06
CA HIS A 978 -4.18 13.71 13.70
C HIS A 978 -4.73 12.73 12.67
N GLY A 979 -5.92 12.19 12.92
CA GLY A 979 -6.66 11.35 11.96
C GLY A 979 -6.10 9.95 11.70
N ASP A 980 -4.91 9.62 12.25
CA ASP A 980 -4.25 8.33 12.05
C ASP A 980 -4.38 7.37 13.26
N LEU A 981 -3.88 6.13 13.11
CA LEU A 981 -3.89 5.11 14.17
C LEU A 981 -3.19 5.62 15.45
N THR A 982 -2.08 6.32 15.29
CA THR A 982 -1.28 6.85 16.39
C THR A 982 -2.06 7.91 17.19
N ALA A 983 -2.78 8.80 16.51
CA ALA A 983 -3.69 9.76 17.13
C ALA A 983 -4.82 9.04 17.90
N ARG A 984 -5.46 8.03 17.30
CA ARG A 984 -6.55 7.30 17.94
C ARG A 984 -6.10 6.51 19.17
N LEU A 985 -4.93 5.87 19.11
CA LEU A 985 -4.36 5.17 20.26
C LEU A 985 -3.98 6.15 21.39
N ARG A 986 -3.52 7.36 21.06
CA ARG A 986 -3.33 8.43 22.05
C ARG A 986 -4.66 8.84 22.68
N ASP A 987 -5.69 9.06 21.88
CA ASP A 987 -7.00 9.52 22.37
C ASP A 987 -7.70 8.46 23.23
N GLN A 988 -7.43 7.17 22.97
CA GLN A 988 -7.85 6.05 23.83
C GLN A 988 -7.01 5.90 25.12
N GLY A 989 -5.92 6.66 25.26
CA GLY A 989 -4.99 6.55 26.38
C GLY A 989 -4.09 5.31 26.34
N LEU A 990 -3.96 4.64 25.19
CA LEU A 990 -3.02 3.52 24.99
C LEU A 990 -1.59 3.98 24.69
N LEU A 991 -1.44 5.13 24.03
CA LEU A 991 -0.16 5.81 23.84
C LEU A 991 -0.16 7.14 24.59
N THR A 992 0.96 7.49 25.22
CA THR A 992 1.15 8.78 25.87
C THR A 992 2.42 9.46 25.35
N PRO A 993 2.44 10.81 25.28
CA PRO A 993 3.63 11.53 24.86
C PRO A 993 4.71 11.45 25.94
N TYR A 994 5.95 11.27 25.52
CA TYR A 994 7.10 11.22 26.42
C TYR A 994 7.42 12.62 26.94
N VAL A 995 7.49 12.74 28.27
CA VAL A 995 7.83 13.98 28.96
C VAL A 995 9.09 13.74 29.80
N ASN A 996 10.17 14.40 29.42
CA ASN A 996 11.39 14.49 30.22
C ASN A 996 11.13 15.44 31.40
N ARG A 997 11.30 14.95 32.63
CA ARG A 997 11.04 15.70 33.87
C ARG A 997 12.32 15.82 34.70
N GLY A 998 12.70 17.07 34.98
CA GLY A 998 13.86 17.43 35.78
C GLY A 998 13.61 17.33 37.28
N PRO A 999 14.67 17.18 38.10
CA PRO A 999 14.55 17.17 39.56
C PRO A 999 14.12 18.53 40.14
N ASP A 1000 14.32 19.61 39.39
CA ASP A 1000 13.92 21.00 39.67
C ASP A 1000 12.47 21.31 39.25
N GLY A 1001 11.76 20.33 38.69
CA GLY A 1001 10.41 20.51 38.16
C GLY A 1001 10.36 21.03 36.71
N ALA A 1002 11.50 21.21 36.03
CA ALA A 1002 11.52 21.52 34.60
C ALA A 1002 10.92 20.37 33.78
N GLU A 1003 10.19 20.69 32.71
CA GLU A 1003 9.58 19.68 31.85
C GLU A 1003 9.86 19.95 30.37
N PHE A 1004 10.11 18.87 29.63
CA PHE A 1004 10.23 18.89 28.18
C PHE A 1004 9.47 17.73 27.56
N ALA A 1005 8.32 18.03 26.93
CA ALA A 1005 7.57 17.08 26.14
C ALA A 1005 8.23 16.89 24.77
N THR A 1006 8.81 15.71 24.54
CA THR A 1006 9.70 15.45 23.40
C THR A 1006 8.93 15.14 22.11
N GLY A 1007 7.67 14.70 22.22
CA GLY A 1007 6.83 14.29 21.10
C GLY A 1007 6.89 12.80 20.76
N GLY A 1008 7.84 12.05 21.34
CA GLY A 1008 7.92 10.59 21.20
C GLY A 1008 6.83 9.85 21.99
N VAL A 1009 6.60 8.58 21.67
CA VAL A 1009 5.72 7.69 22.46
C VAL A 1009 6.46 7.24 23.72
N THR A 1010 5.84 7.37 24.90
CA THR A 1010 6.37 6.79 26.14
C THR A 1010 6.33 5.27 26.05
N VAL A 1011 7.51 4.65 26.14
CA VAL A 1011 7.68 3.20 26.18
C VAL A 1011 8.50 2.79 27.39
N THR A 1012 8.34 1.54 27.84
CA THR A 1012 9.24 0.92 28.82
C THR A 1012 10.64 0.78 28.23
N GLY A 1013 11.59 0.34 29.07
CA GLY A 1013 12.80 -0.32 28.57
C GLY A 1013 12.44 -1.53 27.69
N SER A 1014 13.44 -2.17 27.11
CA SER A 1014 13.27 -3.41 26.33
C SER A 1014 12.31 -4.38 27.06
N PRO A 1015 11.22 -4.85 26.44
CA PRO A 1015 10.95 -4.91 25.00
C PRO A 1015 10.09 -3.75 24.43
N PHE A 1016 10.05 -2.58 25.07
CA PHE A 1016 9.42 -1.35 24.55
C PHE A 1016 7.88 -1.38 24.47
N HIS A 1017 7.23 -1.79 25.55
CA HIS A 1017 5.79 -1.67 25.70
C HIS A 1017 5.38 -0.19 25.84
N PRO A 1018 4.31 0.28 25.17
CA PRO A 1018 3.83 1.63 25.39
C PRO A 1018 3.24 1.77 26.80
N VAL A 1019 3.35 2.98 27.37
CA VAL A 1019 2.79 3.31 28.69
C VAL A 1019 1.47 4.06 28.52
N ARG A 1020 0.42 3.53 29.14
CA ARG A 1020 -0.95 4.03 29.09
C ARG A 1020 -1.11 5.32 29.91
N ALA A 1021 -2.23 6.02 29.71
CA ALA A 1021 -2.57 7.23 30.46
C ALA A 1021 -2.70 7.02 31.98
N ASP A 1022 -2.95 5.78 32.42
CA ASP A 1022 -2.97 5.40 33.84
C ASP A 1022 -1.57 5.07 34.42
N GLY A 1023 -0.52 5.23 33.61
CA GLY A 1023 0.87 4.99 33.99
C GLY A 1023 1.32 3.52 33.93
N ARG A 1024 0.44 2.59 33.53
CA ARG A 1024 0.78 1.17 33.42
C ARG A 1024 1.28 0.80 32.02
N PRO A 1025 2.27 -0.11 31.88
CA PRO A 1025 2.66 -0.65 30.58
C PRO A 1025 1.54 -1.48 29.93
N GLU A 1026 1.40 -1.38 28.62
CA GLU A 1026 0.54 -2.25 27.83
C GLU A 1026 1.32 -3.47 27.32
N HIS A 1027 1.35 -4.53 28.13
CA HIS A 1027 2.19 -5.72 27.92
C HIS A 1027 1.85 -6.56 26.66
N GLY A 1028 0.72 -6.29 26.01
CA GLY A 1028 0.38 -6.97 24.75
C GLY A 1028 0.80 -6.21 23.49
N MET A 1029 1.35 -4.98 23.65
CA MET A 1029 1.71 -4.09 22.55
C MET A 1029 3.19 -3.69 22.63
N TYR A 1030 3.82 -3.47 21.48
CA TYR A 1030 5.22 -3.03 21.37
C TYR A 1030 5.33 -1.85 20.41
N VAL A 1031 6.25 -0.93 20.67
CA VAL A 1031 6.49 0.24 19.79
C VAL A 1031 7.97 0.35 19.45
N LEU A 1032 8.32 0.13 18.18
CA LEU A 1032 9.70 0.11 17.70
C LEU A 1032 9.89 0.99 16.46
N GLY A 1033 11.03 1.67 16.38
CA GLY A 1033 11.39 2.49 15.23
C GLY A 1033 10.97 3.94 15.38
N ILE A 1034 10.58 4.58 14.28
CA ILE A 1034 10.23 6.00 14.23
C ILE A 1034 9.17 6.42 15.27
N PRO A 1035 8.16 5.59 15.62
CA PRO A 1035 7.16 6.00 16.63
C PRO A 1035 7.75 6.18 18.03
N SER A 1036 8.89 5.56 18.34
CA SER A 1036 9.63 5.76 19.60
C SER A 1036 10.81 6.73 19.48
N GLU A 1037 10.97 7.42 18.34
CA GLU A 1037 11.92 8.55 18.21
C GLU A 1037 11.58 9.63 19.25
N PHE A 1038 12.61 10.31 19.77
CA PHE A 1038 12.55 11.29 20.88
C PHE A 1038 12.21 10.72 22.28
N THR A 1039 11.85 9.44 22.38
CA THR A 1039 12.02 8.65 23.62
C THR A 1039 13.35 7.91 23.58
N ARG A 1040 13.67 7.39 22.40
CA ARG A 1040 14.97 6.86 22.00
C ARG A 1040 15.47 7.70 20.85
N TRP A 1041 16.77 7.93 20.80
CA TRP A 1041 17.36 8.77 19.76
C TRP A 1041 17.84 7.94 18.57
N PHE A 1042 17.58 8.45 17.37
CA PHE A 1042 18.07 7.93 16.10
C PHE A 1042 17.52 6.54 15.74
N THR A 1043 16.20 6.37 15.88
CA THR A 1043 15.50 5.13 15.54
C THR A 1043 15.22 5.00 14.03
N GLN A 1044 15.41 6.09 13.27
CA GLN A 1044 15.28 6.19 11.81
C GLN A 1044 16.25 5.30 10.99
N VAL A 1045 17.18 4.60 11.66
CA VAL A 1045 18.05 3.60 11.00
C VAL A 1045 17.19 2.49 10.40
N GLY A 1046 17.31 2.32 9.09
CA GLY A 1046 16.57 1.35 8.31
C GLY A 1046 17.34 0.07 7.97
N SER A 1047 18.46 -0.24 8.62
CA SER A 1047 19.23 -1.46 8.34
C SER A 1047 20.18 -1.86 9.47
N GLY A 1048 20.56 -3.13 9.54
CA GLY A 1048 21.68 -3.63 10.34
C GLY A 1048 23.00 -3.64 9.55
N ARG A 1049 24.11 -3.90 10.26
CA ARG A 1049 25.45 -4.10 9.68
C ARG A 1049 25.81 -5.59 9.69
N PRO A 1050 26.40 -6.16 8.61
CA PRO A 1050 26.76 -7.56 8.59
C PRO A 1050 27.69 -7.98 9.74
N GLY A 1051 27.37 -9.11 10.38
CA GLY A 1051 28.23 -9.76 11.39
C GLY A 1051 28.17 -9.19 12.81
N VAL A 1052 27.47 -8.09 13.07
CA VAL A 1052 27.40 -7.47 14.42
C VAL A 1052 25.97 -7.07 14.76
N TRP A 1053 25.46 -7.56 15.89
CA TRP A 1053 24.16 -7.12 16.41
C TRP A 1053 24.29 -5.75 17.06
N GLY A 1054 23.86 -4.73 16.32
CA GLY A 1054 23.53 -3.43 16.90
C GLY A 1054 22.14 -3.44 17.55
N GLU A 1055 21.71 -2.29 18.10
CA GLU A 1055 20.36 -2.18 18.67
C GLU A 1055 19.26 -2.44 17.63
N PHE A 1056 19.54 -2.25 16.33
CA PHE A 1056 18.59 -2.56 15.27
C PHE A 1056 18.05 -4.00 15.37
N THR A 1057 18.96 -4.97 15.47
CA THR A 1057 18.63 -6.40 15.57
C THR A 1057 18.28 -6.78 17.01
N ALA A 1058 19.01 -6.27 18.00
CA ALA A 1058 18.80 -6.64 19.41
C ALA A 1058 17.42 -6.20 19.93
N ASP A 1059 16.93 -5.03 19.54
CA ASP A 1059 15.60 -4.55 19.94
C ASP A 1059 14.48 -5.42 19.33
N ALA A 1060 14.64 -5.79 18.06
CA ALA A 1060 13.70 -6.67 17.36
C ALA A 1060 13.69 -8.07 17.98
N ASP A 1061 14.88 -8.56 18.38
CA ASP A 1061 15.03 -9.85 19.05
C ASP A 1061 14.38 -9.89 20.43
N ALA A 1062 14.48 -8.80 21.20
CA ALA A 1062 13.82 -8.69 22.49
C ALA A 1062 12.28 -8.71 22.35
N ILE A 1063 11.74 -7.96 21.39
CA ILE A 1063 10.30 -7.98 21.08
C ILE A 1063 9.86 -9.37 20.62
N ALA A 1064 10.61 -10.00 19.71
CA ALA A 1064 10.29 -11.33 19.23
C ALA A 1064 10.25 -12.37 20.36
N GLY A 1065 11.21 -12.31 21.30
CA GLY A 1065 11.25 -13.19 22.47
C GLY A 1065 10.03 -13.01 23.38
N ASP A 1066 9.71 -11.77 23.73
CA ASP A 1066 8.56 -11.48 24.60
C ASP A 1066 7.21 -11.79 23.92
N ALA A 1067 7.07 -11.45 22.64
CA ALA A 1067 5.84 -11.71 21.89
C ALA A 1067 5.52 -13.21 21.77
N LEU A 1068 6.56 -14.05 21.66
CA LEU A 1068 6.44 -15.51 21.60
C LEU A 1068 6.26 -16.19 22.97
N ALA A 1069 6.51 -15.50 24.09
CA ALA A 1069 6.41 -16.10 25.41
C ALA A 1069 5.01 -16.71 25.67
N GLY A 1070 3.94 -16.03 25.22
CA GLY A 1070 2.57 -16.53 25.32
C GLY A 1070 2.24 -17.70 24.40
N ALA A 1071 3.03 -17.93 23.34
CA ALA A 1071 2.89 -19.10 22.46
C ALA A 1071 3.63 -20.34 23.01
N ARG A 1072 4.56 -20.13 23.96
CA ARG A 1072 5.37 -21.19 24.59
C ARG A 1072 4.79 -21.67 25.92
N ALA A 1073 4.21 -20.78 26.72
CA ALA A 1073 3.47 -21.14 27.91
C ALA A 1073 2.13 -21.83 27.52
N GLY A 1074 1.97 -23.12 27.81
CA GLY A 1074 0.72 -23.86 27.57
C GLY A 1074 -0.48 -23.29 28.36
N THR A 1075 -1.69 -23.81 28.12
CA THR A 1075 -3.00 -23.36 28.69
C THR A 1075 -3.16 -23.53 30.21
N GLY A 1076 -2.07 -23.62 30.97
CA GLY A 1076 -2.10 -23.68 32.44
C GLY A 1076 -1.79 -22.32 33.07
N GLY A 1077 -2.79 -21.77 33.77
CA GLY A 1077 -2.63 -20.89 34.95
C GLY A 1077 -1.62 -19.74 34.87
N ARG A 1078 -2.13 -18.51 34.69
CA ARG A 1078 -1.39 -17.27 34.96
C ARG A 1078 -0.95 -17.21 36.44
N THR A 1079 0.35 -17.33 36.65
CA THR A 1079 1.07 -16.60 37.71
C THR A 1079 2.34 -16.06 37.09
N LEU A 1080 2.33 -14.77 36.72
CA LEU A 1080 3.55 -14.05 36.40
C LEU A 1080 4.32 -13.91 37.72
N SER A 1081 5.31 -14.77 37.96
CA SER A 1081 6.31 -14.52 38.99
C SER A 1081 7.11 -13.29 38.56
N GLY A 1082 7.29 -12.36 39.50
CA GLY A 1082 8.01 -11.11 39.28
C GLY A 1082 9.47 -11.39 38.91
N ALA A 1083 9.76 -11.43 37.61
CA ALA A 1083 11.11 -11.21 37.12
C ALA A 1083 11.40 -9.71 37.22
N ALA A 1084 12.44 -9.37 37.98
CA ALA A 1084 12.85 -8.01 38.28
C ALA A 1084 13.01 -7.16 37.01
N LEU A 1085 12.08 -6.22 36.81
CA LEU A 1085 12.20 -5.12 35.87
C LEU A 1085 13.27 -4.15 36.40
N SER A 1086 14.55 -4.44 36.11
CA SER A 1086 15.61 -3.45 36.28
C SER A 1086 15.47 -2.40 35.17
N GLY A 1087 15.21 -1.14 35.55
CA GLY A 1087 15.32 0.01 34.64
C GLY A 1087 14.07 0.89 34.44
N VAL A 1088 12.98 0.73 35.21
CA VAL A 1088 11.91 1.73 35.22
C VAL A 1088 12.25 2.83 36.23
N VAL A 1089 12.68 4.00 35.76
CA VAL A 1089 12.77 5.19 36.62
C VAL A 1089 11.35 5.72 36.83
N LEU A 1090 10.66 5.20 37.86
CA LEU A 1090 9.40 5.76 38.34
C LEU A 1090 9.67 7.03 39.17
N SER A 1091 8.82 8.04 39.00
CA SER A 1091 8.87 9.31 39.77
C SER A 1091 8.80 9.06 41.28
N ALA A 1092 9.45 9.93 42.07
CA ALA A 1092 9.57 9.81 43.54
C ALA A 1092 8.25 9.57 44.29
N ARG A 1093 7.11 10.07 43.76
CA ARG A 1093 5.77 9.84 44.33
C ARG A 1093 5.39 8.35 44.43
N TRP A 1094 5.87 7.51 43.52
CA TRP A 1094 5.54 6.08 43.48
C TRP A 1094 6.53 5.18 44.24
N ARG A 1095 7.71 5.69 44.60
CA ARG A 1095 8.64 4.98 45.51
C ARG A 1095 8.10 4.87 46.94
N ALA A 1096 7.20 5.77 47.33
CA ALA A 1096 6.59 5.76 48.66
C ALA A 1096 5.40 4.80 48.79
N GLU A 1097 4.76 4.39 47.67
CA GLU A 1097 3.59 3.48 47.70
C GLU A 1097 3.95 1.99 47.48
N LEU A 1098 5.19 1.70 47.09
CA LEU A 1098 5.71 0.32 46.96
C LEU A 1098 6.68 0.06 48.11
N GLY A 1099 6.13 -0.41 49.23
CA GLY A 1099 6.84 -0.57 50.50
C GLY A 1099 8.15 -1.33 50.43
N SER A 1100 9.06 -0.93 51.32
CA SER A 1100 10.32 -1.57 51.70
C SER A 1100 10.13 -3.03 52.09
N GLY A 1101 10.79 -3.92 51.35
CA GLY A 1101 11.19 -5.24 51.84
C GLY A 1101 12.70 -5.34 51.66
N ASP A 1102 13.44 -5.10 52.75
CA ASP A 1102 14.83 -5.50 52.86
C ASP A 1102 14.89 -7.03 52.80
N ASP A 1103 15.69 -7.57 51.89
CA ASP A 1103 16.32 -8.87 52.12
C ASP A 1103 17.70 -8.89 51.44
N GLU A 1104 18.72 -8.99 52.29
CA GLU A 1104 20.13 -9.21 51.93
C GLU A 1104 20.29 -10.64 51.37
N GLY A 1105 20.96 -10.80 50.22
CA GLY A 1105 21.22 -12.16 49.70
C GLY A 1105 21.95 -12.23 48.35
N GLU A 1106 23.27 -12.16 48.42
CA GLU A 1106 24.31 -12.74 47.55
C GLU A 1106 24.06 -13.15 46.07
N ARG A 1107 24.98 -12.62 45.22
CA ARG A 1107 25.50 -13.03 43.88
C ARG A 1107 24.91 -12.41 42.62
#